data_AF-A0A924HI87-F1
#
_entry.id   AF-A0A924HI87-F1
#
_cell.length_a   1.000
_cell.length_b   1.000
_cell.length_c   1.000
_cell.angle_alpha   90.00
_cell.angle_beta   90.00
_cell.angle_gamma   90.00
#
_symmetry.space_group_name_H-M   'P 1'
#
loop_
_entity.id
_entity.type
_entity.pdbx_description
1 polymer ?
#
loop_
_entity_poly.entity_id
_entity_poly.type
_entity_poly.pdbx_seq_one_letter_code
_entity_poly.pdbx_strand_id
1 'polypeptide(L)'
;MEENNYENEETLHNVTPLSGLYENWFLDYASYVILDRAVPHIHDGLKPVQRRILHSLKEMDDGRFNKAANVIGNTMKYHPHGDASIGDAMVQIGQKNLLLDIQGNWGDPITGDSAAAPRYIEARLSKFALEVVFNPDTTEWQSSYDGRNKEPITLPVKFPLLLAQGAEGIAVGLATKVMSHNFIELIDASIEVLKGNRPDIIPDFLTGGMADFSAYNEGQRGGKIRVRAKISELDKKTLVITEIPFSTTTIGLIDSIISANDKGKIKIKKIEDNTAKDVEIVVHLAPGISPDVTIDALYAFTSCEVSISPNTCIIKGDKPHFMSVNDILVESTQYTKNLLKRELEIKLHDLMERIFFSSLLKIFIQEGMYKHADYENSTNFEEVLIVLHRLFEPFKPSLYREILPEDFKKLIDKPMSSITRFDVKKADEQMANLEKEIKSVKHDLKHLTDYAIAYFQRLKEKFGKGRERKTEIRTFDRVEAAQVALANTKFYINKEDGFVGTGLKKDEYVFDCSDLDDVVIFREDGVCLVTKVQDKTFVGKGILHVGVFKKNDERTIYNMVYKDGKTGTAYIKRFPVGGVTRDKEYDLTKGSKGSKTLYFTANPNGEAEVINVALKPMSKLRKLTFDHNFAETAIKGRGSQGNILSKYAIKKITLKSKGVSTLAGRKIWYDPIVKRLNENGHGRYLGEFQAEDKILCVFNDGSYELSSFDLTNHFDDKMIRIEKLDMDKVYACIHFEGKSKNYYIKRFTFEDLAIGKRTGFISEESGSKMILLSNADHPIVKIESLKGKSQIFDEQELDLSEAIEVKGLKAQGNKLSPNDVQKIVLVSEKNDKVEEEITEEDDLPDDEGEDNSGNEGKDDIIPEVGKENSIPVKPKFESIRKEEVKPTEVQKEVPSQKKEVKVNKIDAPTSDTKPPKKVDFEITNPDDIKLDDKGQIGLF
;
A
#
# COMPACT_ATOMS: atom_id res chain seq x y z
N MET A 1 -22.73 -48.95 42.56
CA MET A 1 -22.39 -48.48 43.92
C MET A 1 -21.98 -47.02 43.81
N GLU A 2 -22.89 -46.05 43.87
CA GLU A 2 -24.37 -46.08 43.97
C GLU A 2 -24.84 -45.03 42.94
N GLU A 3 -25.67 -45.32 41.94
CA GLU A 3 -27.07 -45.77 41.94
C GLU A 3 -28.06 -44.73 42.53
N ASN A 4 -28.69 -44.00 41.59
CA ASN A 4 -30.01 -43.37 41.59
C ASN A 4 -30.73 -43.04 42.91
N ASN A 5 -31.27 -41.82 42.99
CA ASN A 5 -32.72 -41.71 42.94
C ASN A 5 -33.21 -40.40 42.29
N TYR A 6 -34.07 -40.53 41.27
CA TYR A 6 -34.98 -39.49 40.80
C TYR A 6 -36.36 -39.84 41.33
N GLU A 7 -37.09 -38.89 41.93
CA GLU A 7 -38.56 -38.93 41.85
C GLU A 7 -39.19 -37.54 42.03
N ASN A 8 -39.72 -37.02 40.91
CA ASN A 8 -40.86 -36.11 40.76
C ASN A 8 -41.18 -35.10 41.89
N GLU A 9 -40.86 -33.83 41.65
CA GLU A 9 -41.79 -32.73 41.95
C GLU A 9 -42.23 -32.04 40.65
N GLU A 10 -43.37 -31.35 40.70
CA GLU A 10 -44.21 -31.06 39.55
C GLU A 10 -43.72 -29.89 38.67
N THR A 11 -44.31 -29.76 37.48
CA THR A 11 -44.04 -28.68 36.51
C THR A 11 -44.51 -27.31 37.01
N LEU A 12 -43.72 -26.68 37.86
CA LEU A 12 -43.76 -25.23 38.08
C LEU A 12 -42.99 -24.52 36.96
N HIS A 13 -43.47 -23.34 36.57
CA HIS A 13 -42.98 -22.61 35.39
C HIS A 13 -41.46 -22.43 35.42
N ASN A 14 -40.83 -22.73 34.29
CA ASN A 14 -39.44 -22.36 34.03
C ASN A 14 -39.39 -20.82 33.83
N VAL A 15 -39.39 -20.07 34.93
CA VAL A 15 -39.28 -18.60 34.94
C VAL A 15 -37.84 -18.28 34.59
N THR A 16 -37.54 -18.16 33.30
CA THR A 16 -36.22 -17.79 32.79
C THR A 16 -35.75 -16.52 33.51
N PRO A 17 -34.62 -16.56 34.24
CA PRO A 17 -34.15 -15.40 34.98
C PRO A 17 -33.87 -14.25 34.01
N LEU A 18 -34.04 -13.01 34.48
CA LEU A 18 -33.99 -11.81 33.63
C LEU A 18 -32.67 -11.69 32.84
N SER A 19 -31.56 -12.16 33.42
CA SER A 19 -30.27 -12.31 32.74
C SER A 19 -30.34 -13.21 31.51
N GLY A 20 -30.90 -14.42 31.65
CA GLY A 20 -31.07 -15.37 30.55
C GLY A 20 -32.08 -14.91 29.49
N LEU A 21 -33.06 -14.09 29.85
CA LEU A 21 -33.93 -13.44 28.85
C LEU A 21 -33.15 -12.41 28.03
N TYR A 22 -32.39 -11.52 28.68
CA TYR A 22 -31.55 -10.54 27.98
C TYR A 22 -30.45 -11.20 27.15
N GLU A 23 -29.82 -12.27 27.64
CA GLU A 23 -28.79 -13.02 26.91
C GLU A 23 -29.35 -13.62 25.61
N ASN A 24 -30.46 -14.37 25.69
CA ASN A 24 -31.08 -14.96 24.50
C ASN A 24 -31.55 -13.89 23.50
N TRP A 25 -32.26 -12.85 23.96
CA TRP A 25 -32.70 -11.75 23.07
C TRP A 25 -31.54 -10.98 22.44
N PHE A 26 -30.43 -10.82 23.15
CA PHE A 26 -29.22 -10.19 22.61
C PHE A 26 -28.51 -11.09 21.60
N LEU A 27 -28.43 -12.40 21.85
CA LEU A 27 -27.86 -13.37 20.92
C LEU A 27 -28.68 -13.48 19.63
N ASP A 28 -30.02 -13.57 19.73
CA ASP A 28 -30.92 -13.57 18.57
C ASP A 28 -30.75 -12.29 17.73
N TYR A 29 -30.75 -11.12 18.38
CA TYR A 29 -30.56 -9.83 17.72
C TYR A 29 -29.16 -9.71 17.09
N ALA A 30 -28.10 -10.13 17.79
CA ALA A 30 -26.73 -10.07 17.30
C ALA A 30 -26.54 -11.00 16.08
N SER A 31 -27.05 -12.23 16.17
CA SER A 31 -27.04 -13.21 15.07
C SER A 31 -27.73 -12.65 13.82
N TYR A 32 -28.95 -12.12 13.99
CA TYR A 32 -29.70 -11.48 12.91
C TYR A 32 -28.97 -10.26 12.31
N VAL A 33 -28.35 -9.41 13.13
CA VAL A 33 -27.58 -8.25 12.64
C VAL A 33 -26.33 -8.69 11.86
N ILE A 34 -25.64 -9.75 12.31
CA ILE A 34 -24.44 -10.27 11.64
C ILE A 34 -24.79 -10.92 10.30
N LEU A 35 -25.73 -11.87 10.29
CA LEU A 35 -26.06 -12.70 9.13
C LEU A 35 -26.98 -12.00 8.11
N ASP A 36 -28.08 -11.40 8.57
CA ASP A 36 -29.16 -10.91 7.71
C ASP A 36 -29.06 -9.43 7.32
N ARG A 37 -28.07 -8.69 7.84
CA ARG A 37 -27.98 -7.23 7.66
C ARG A 37 -26.58 -6.70 7.35
N ALA A 38 -25.58 -6.98 8.18
CA ALA A 38 -24.34 -6.21 8.17
C ALA A 38 -23.29 -6.72 7.17
N VAL A 39 -23.10 -8.04 7.08
CA VAL A 39 -21.96 -8.70 6.41
C VAL A 39 -22.41 -9.35 5.09
N PRO A 40 -21.64 -9.28 3.99
CA PRO A 40 -21.99 -9.94 2.73
C PRO A 40 -21.71 -11.45 2.76
N HIS A 41 -22.43 -12.21 1.93
CA HIS A 41 -22.19 -13.65 1.75
C HIS A 41 -21.10 -13.93 0.69
N ILE A 42 -20.29 -14.96 0.90
CA ILE A 42 -19.16 -15.32 0.01
C ILE A 42 -19.56 -15.61 -1.45
N HIS A 43 -20.68 -16.31 -1.67
CA HIS A 43 -21.06 -16.79 -3.01
C HIS A 43 -21.56 -15.71 -3.98
N ASP A 44 -22.16 -14.62 -3.49
CA ASP A 44 -22.62 -13.51 -4.34
C ASP A 44 -22.01 -12.15 -4.01
N GLY A 45 -21.37 -11.99 -2.85
CA GLY A 45 -20.80 -10.74 -2.40
C GLY A 45 -21.82 -9.71 -1.91
N LEU A 46 -23.08 -10.10 -1.74
CA LEU A 46 -24.18 -9.18 -1.48
C LEU A 46 -24.69 -9.29 -0.04
N LYS A 47 -25.17 -8.16 0.47
CA LYS A 47 -26.04 -8.11 1.65
C LYS A 47 -27.48 -8.46 1.26
N PRO A 48 -28.32 -9.00 2.15
CA PRO A 48 -29.69 -9.40 1.80
C PRO A 48 -30.56 -8.28 1.22
N VAL A 49 -30.40 -7.02 1.66
CA VAL A 49 -31.11 -5.87 1.03
C VAL A 49 -30.72 -5.68 -0.44
N GLN A 50 -29.44 -5.83 -0.78
CA GLN A 50 -28.93 -5.68 -2.15
C GLN A 50 -29.40 -6.83 -3.04
N ARG A 51 -29.38 -8.06 -2.50
CA ARG A 51 -29.92 -9.27 -3.15
C ARG A 51 -31.41 -9.13 -3.47
N ARG A 52 -32.20 -8.62 -2.53
CA ARG A 52 -33.65 -8.37 -2.69
C ARG A 52 -33.95 -7.27 -3.71
N ILE A 53 -33.19 -6.16 -3.73
CA ILE A 53 -33.30 -5.13 -4.78
C ILE A 53 -33.05 -5.72 -6.18
N LEU A 54 -31.98 -6.51 -6.34
CA LEU A 54 -31.63 -7.14 -7.62
C LEU A 54 -32.67 -8.18 -8.06
N HIS A 55 -33.22 -8.96 -7.12
CA HIS A 55 -34.32 -9.88 -7.39
C HIS A 55 -35.59 -9.14 -7.84
N SER A 56 -36.01 -8.11 -7.09
CA SER A 56 -37.18 -7.28 -7.41
C SER A 56 -37.05 -6.54 -8.75
N LEU A 57 -35.85 -6.14 -9.14
CA LEU A 57 -35.56 -5.61 -10.47
C LEU A 57 -35.69 -6.68 -11.56
N LYS A 58 -35.30 -7.93 -11.28
CA LYS A 58 -35.38 -9.04 -12.25
C LYS A 58 -36.82 -9.54 -12.46
N GLU A 59 -37.70 -9.42 -11.47
CA GLU A 59 -39.15 -9.61 -11.65
C GLU A 59 -39.79 -8.54 -12.55
N MET A 60 -39.26 -7.32 -12.53
CA MET A 60 -39.77 -6.15 -13.25
C MET A 60 -39.03 -5.86 -14.57
N ASP A 61 -38.22 -6.80 -15.05
CA ASP A 61 -37.31 -6.61 -16.17
C ASP A 61 -38.00 -6.79 -17.53
N ASP A 62 -38.42 -5.68 -18.14
CA ASP A 62 -38.84 -5.58 -19.55
C ASP A 62 -37.75 -4.96 -20.46
N GLY A 63 -36.53 -4.79 -19.94
CA GLY A 63 -35.42 -4.09 -20.59
C GLY A 63 -35.51 -2.55 -20.62
N ARG A 64 -36.61 -1.95 -20.13
CA ARG A 64 -36.78 -0.50 -20.02
C ARG A 64 -36.34 0.00 -18.65
N PHE A 65 -36.31 1.33 -18.51
CA PHE A 65 -36.02 1.99 -17.24
C PHE A 65 -37.26 1.98 -16.33
N ASN A 66 -37.08 1.49 -15.10
CA ASN A 66 -38.10 1.49 -14.05
C ASN A 66 -37.85 2.64 -13.07
N LYS A 67 -38.92 3.32 -12.64
CA LYS A 67 -38.87 4.33 -11.55
C LYS A 67 -38.36 3.68 -10.27
N ALA A 68 -37.36 4.27 -9.61
CA ALA A 68 -36.79 3.70 -8.38
C ALA A 68 -37.84 3.52 -7.28
N ALA A 69 -38.81 4.45 -7.16
CA ALA A 69 -39.96 4.32 -6.26
C ALA A 69 -40.78 3.03 -6.48
N ASN A 70 -40.95 2.57 -7.73
CA ASN A 70 -41.67 1.33 -8.02
C ASN A 70 -40.83 0.10 -7.62
N VAL A 71 -39.52 0.17 -7.83
CA VAL A 71 -38.57 -0.90 -7.46
C VAL A 71 -38.48 -1.06 -5.95
N ILE A 72 -38.38 0.05 -5.20
CA ILE A 72 -38.45 0.07 -3.74
C ILE A 72 -39.81 -0.49 -3.28
N GLY A 73 -40.90 -0.08 -3.92
CA GLY A 73 -42.25 -0.61 -3.69
C GLY A 73 -42.35 -2.13 -3.85
N ASN A 74 -41.74 -2.70 -4.90
CA ASN A 74 -41.70 -4.15 -5.10
C ASN A 74 -40.77 -4.84 -4.07
N THR A 75 -39.63 -4.22 -3.74
CA THR A 75 -38.64 -4.76 -2.80
C THR A 75 -39.19 -4.87 -1.36
N MET A 76 -40.14 -4.03 -0.96
CA MET A 76 -40.80 -4.15 0.35
C MET A 76 -41.56 -5.48 0.55
N LYS A 77 -41.93 -6.22 -0.50
CA LYS A 77 -42.43 -7.61 -0.39
C LYS A 77 -41.42 -8.57 0.24
N TYR A 78 -40.13 -8.22 0.18
CA TYR A 78 -39.00 -9.04 0.61
C TYR A 78 -38.25 -8.39 1.78
N HIS A 79 -38.27 -7.05 1.91
CA HIS A 79 -37.49 -6.31 2.88
C HIS A 79 -38.36 -5.34 3.72
N PRO A 80 -38.84 -5.74 4.91
CA PRO A 80 -39.80 -4.96 5.71
C PRO A 80 -39.17 -3.83 6.56
N HIS A 81 -38.01 -3.30 6.17
CA HIS A 81 -37.20 -2.35 6.97
C HIS A 81 -37.22 -0.90 6.42
N GLY A 82 -38.36 -0.48 5.87
CA GLY A 82 -38.59 0.87 5.35
C GLY A 82 -38.15 1.09 3.91
N ASP A 83 -38.67 2.16 3.29
CA ASP A 83 -38.38 2.54 1.90
C ASP A 83 -37.04 3.26 1.75
N ALA A 84 -36.68 4.14 2.69
CA ALA A 84 -35.43 4.89 2.69
C ALA A 84 -34.18 3.97 2.66
N SER A 85 -34.14 2.94 3.51
CA SER A 85 -33.00 2.01 3.60
C SER A 85 -32.77 1.21 2.31
N ILE A 86 -33.86 0.88 1.61
CA ILE A 86 -33.84 0.23 0.28
C ILE A 86 -33.39 1.24 -0.78
N GLY A 87 -33.87 2.50 -0.70
CA GLY A 87 -33.48 3.59 -1.60
C GLY A 87 -31.98 3.89 -1.54
N ASP A 88 -31.42 4.07 -0.34
CA ASP A 88 -30.00 4.33 -0.13
C ASP A 88 -29.13 3.16 -0.62
N ALA A 89 -29.53 1.92 -0.32
CA ALA A 89 -28.86 0.73 -0.83
C ALA A 89 -28.93 0.62 -2.37
N MET A 90 -30.06 1.00 -2.98
CA MET A 90 -30.22 1.04 -4.44
C MET A 90 -29.29 2.10 -5.07
N VAL A 91 -29.20 3.29 -4.47
CA VAL A 91 -28.29 4.37 -4.89
C VAL A 91 -26.83 3.91 -4.85
N GLN A 92 -26.40 3.28 -3.75
CA GLN A 92 -25.03 2.75 -3.60
C GLN A 92 -24.68 1.65 -4.63
N ILE A 93 -25.65 0.86 -5.10
CA ILE A 93 -25.42 -0.11 -6.20
C ILE A 93 -25.35 0.64 -7.55
N GLY A 94 -26.21 1.64 -7.75
CA GLY A 94 -26.28 2.43 -8.99
C GLY A 94 -25.02 3.22 -9.28
N GLN A 95 -24.51 3.96 -8.29
CA GLN A 95 -23.29 4.79 -8.40
C GLN A 95 -22.05 3.99 -8.84
N LYS A 96 -21.99 2.67 -8.55
CA LYS A 96 -20.90 1.78 -8.97
C LYS A 96 -20.92 1.41 -10.46
N ASN A 97 -21.97 1.77 -11.22
CA ASN A 97 -22.08 1.61 -12.69
C ASN A 97 -21.69 0.19 -13.21
N LEU A 98 -22.03 -0.84 -12.43
CA LEU A 98 -21.71 -2.24 -12.72
C LEU A 98 -22.96 -3.09 -12.95
N LEU A 99 -23.88 -3.10 -11.97
CA LEU A 99 -25.07 -3.96 -12.00
C LEU A 99 -26.33 -3.26 -12.53
N LEU A 100 -26.36 -1.94 -12.46
CA LEU A 100 -27.51 -1.13 -12.88
C LEU A 100 -27.08 -0.17 -13.99
N ASP A 101 -27.93 -0.01 -15.00
CA ASP A 101 -27.94 1.20 -15.80
C ASP A 101 -28.82 2.23 -15.05
N ILE A 102 -28.35 3.46 -14.90
CA ILE A 102 -29.03 4.51 -14.12
C ILE A 102 -29.38 5.76 -14.97
N GLN A 103 -30.48 6.43 -14.61
CA GLN A 103 -30.97 7.65 -15.26
C GLN A 103 -31.54 8.64 -14.22
N GLY A 104 -31.30 9.94 -14.41
CA GLY A 104 -31.60 11.01 -13.44
C GLY A 104 -30.39 11.40 -12.59
N ASN A 105 -30.59 12.23 -11.56
CA ASN A 105 -29.53 12.59 -10.61
C ASN A 105 -29.44 11.56 -9.47
N TRP A 106 -28.40 10.72 -9.49
CA TRP A 106 -28.12 9.69 -8.49
C TRP A 106 -27.16 10.13 -7.37
N GLY A 107 -26.88 11.44 -7.26
CA GLY A 107 -25.87 11.97 -6.36
C GLY A 107 -24.46 11.66 -6.82
N ASP A 108 -23.46 12.30 -6.20
CA ASP A 108 -22.05 12.09 -6.52
C ASP A 108 -21.24 11.77 -5.25
N PRO A 109 -20.63 10.57 -5.15
CA PRO A 109 -19.73 10.22 -4.05
C PRO A 109 -18.51 11.14 -3.89
N ILE A 110 -18.13 11.90 -4.92
CA ILE A 110 -16.96 12.78 -4.94
C ILE A 110 -17.27 14.13 -4.29
N THR A 111 -18.41 14.76 -4.61
CA THR A 111 -18.84 16.01 -3.95
C THR A 111 -19.49 15.74 -2.59
N GLY A 112 -20.16 14.59 -2.45
CA GLY A 112 -21.05 14.27 -1.33
C GLY A 112 -22.53 14.60 -1.59
N ASP A 113 -22.89 15.02 -2.82
CA ASP A 113 -24.26 15.37 -3.17
C ASP A 113 -25.21 14.16 -3.07
N SER A 114 -26.33 14.36 -2.36
CA SER A 114 -27.37 13.34 -2.21
C SER A 114 -28.16 13.11 -3.50
N ALA A 115 -28.60 11.87 -3.70
CA ALA A 115 -29.45 11.50 -4.83
C ALA A 115 -30.80 12.24 -4.83
N ALA A 116 -31.34 12.50 -6.03
CA ALA A 116 -32.70 13.02 -6.15
C ALA A 116 -33.73 11.95 -5.72
N ALA A 117 -34.83 12.41 -5.13
CA ALA A 117 -35.86 11.52 -4.55
C ALA A 117 -36.33 10.42 -5.53
N PRO A 118 -36.63 9.19 -5.08
CA PRO A 118 -36.90 8.00 -5.92
C PRO A 118 -38.00 8.10 -7.01
N ARG A 119 -38.79 9.18 -7.02
CA ARG A 119 -39.76 9.51 -8.08
C ARG A 119 -39.13 10.12 -9.33
N TYR A 120 -37.94 10.72 -9.22
CA TYR A 120 -37.24 11.38 -10.32
C TYR A 120 -36.15 10.50 -10.95
N ILE A 121 -35.55 9.60 -10.18
CA ILE A 121 -34.54 8.65 -10.66
C ILE A 121 -35.16 7.34 -11.18
N GLU A 122 -34.46 6.76 -12.15
CA GLU A 122 -34.83 5.53 -12.84
C GLU A 122 -33.62 4.60 -12.98
N ALA A 123 -33.86 3.29 -12.95
CA ALA A 123 -32.83 2.28 -13.15
C ALA A 123 -33.36 1.03 -13.86
N ARG A 124 -32.45 0.22 -14.37
CA ARG A 124 -32.69 -1.16 -14.81
C ARG A 124 -31.46 -2.02 -14.56
N LEU A 125 -31.59 -3.33 -14.70
CA LEU A 125 -30.44 -4.23 -14.70
C LEU A 125 -29.54 -3.94 -15.91
N SER A 126 -28.23 -3.88 -15.68
CA SER A 126 -27.25 -3.75 -16.76
C SER A 126 -27.16 -5.05 -17.56
N LYS A 127 -26.69 -4.96 -18.81
CA LYS A 127 -26.41 -6.15 -19.65
C LYS A 127 -25.41 -7.12 -18.98
N PHE A 128 -24.51 -6.60 -18.15
CA PHE A 128 -23.59 -7.40 -17.35
C PHE A 128 -24.32 -8.17 -16.25
N ALA A 129 -25.19 -7.52 -15.46
CA ALA A 129 -25.96 -8.19 -14.43
C ALA A 129 -26.83 -9.33 -14.99
N LEU A 130 -27.47 -9.09 -16.14
CA LEU A 130 -28.33 -10.08 -16.80
C LEU A 130 -27.60 -11.35 -17.27
N GLU A 131 -26.31 -11.26 -17.62
CA GLU A 131 -25.51 -12.43 -18.06
C GLU A 131 -24.79 -13.14 -16.90
N VAL A 132 -24.52 -12.43 -15.79
CA VAL A 132 -23.59 -12.86 -14.73
C VAL A 132 -24.27 -13.21 -13.41
N VAL A 133 -25.37 -12.52 -13.04
CA VAL A 133 -25.95 -12.60 -11.68
C VAL A 133 -27.15 -13.54 -11.57
N PHE A 134 -27.88 -13.79 -12.67
CA PHE A 134 -29.15 -14.51 -12.63
C PHE A 134 -29.14 -15.77 -13.50
N ASN A 135 -29.48 -16.92 -12.90
CA ASN A 135 -29.91 -18.12 -13.61
C ASN A 135 -30.91 -18.92 -12.75
N PRO A 136 -32.23 -18.89 -13.08
CA PRO A 136 -33.29 -19.52 -12.30
C PRO A 136 -33.07 -21.01 -11.98
N ASP A 137 -32.46 -21.78 -12.88
CA ASP A 137 -32.29 -23.23 -12.77
C ASP A 137 -31.15 -23.62 -11.81
N THR A 138 -30.28 -22.66 -11.49
CA THR A 138 -29.19 -22.81 -10.51
C THR A 138 -29.45 -22.08 -9.19
N THR A 139 -30.39 -21.13 -9.16
CA THR A 139 -30.78 -20.38 -7.96
C THR A 139 -31.43 -21.31 -6.92
N GLU A 140 -31.03 -21.16 -5.67
CA GLU A 140 -31.68 -21.83 -4.54
C GLU A 140 -32.63 -20.86 -3.83
N TRP A 141 -33.87 -21.31 -3.61
CA TRP A 141 -35.02 -20.46 -3.31
C TRP A 141 -35.59 -20.75 -1.92
N GLN A 142 -35.77 -19.71 -1.12
CA GLN A 142 -36.51 -19.73 0.15
C GLN A 142 -37.84 -18.99 0.03
N SER A 143 -38.74 -19.17 0.99
CA SER A 143 -39.96 -18.36 1.10
C SER A 143 -39.64 -16.94 1.58
N SER A 144 -40.42 -15.94 1.14
CA SER A 144 -40.39 -14.59 1.73
C SER A 144 -40.83 -14.60 3.20
N TYR A 145 -40.52 -13.53 3.93
CA TYR A 145 -40.86 -13.40 5.36
C TYR A 145 -42.38 -13.46 5.65
N ASP A 146 -43.23 -13.17 4.65
CA ASP A 146 -44.70 -13.27 4.72
C ASP A 146 -45.25 -14.59 4.16
N GLY A 147 -44.38 -15.49 3.69
CA GLY A 147 -44.71 -16.79 3.10
C GLY A 147 -45.40 -16.74 1.73
N ARG A 148 -45.59 -15.57 1.11
CA ARG A 148 -46.38 -15.42 -0.13
C ARG A 148 -45.57 -15.52 -1.42
N ASN A 149 -44.30 -15.18 -1.37
CA ASN A 149 -43.40 -15.12 -2.52
C ASN A 149 -42.20 -16.06 -2.27
N LYS A 150 -41.32 -16.20 -3.26
CA LYS A 150 -40.02 -16.86 -3.09
C LYS A 150 -38.91 -15.85 -3.36
N GLU A 151 -37.82 -15.94 -2.62
CA GLU A 151 -36.62 -15.13 -2.83
C GLU A 151 -35.37 -16.02 -2.92
N PRO A 152 -34.30 -15.59 -3.62
CA PRO A 152 -33.04 -16.32 -3.66
C PRO A 152 -32.31 -16.26 -2.31
N ILE A 153 -31.83 -17.41 -1.83
CA ILE A 153 -30.94 -17.48 -0.65
C ILE A 153 -29.62 -16.75 -0.97
N THR A 154 -29.01 -17.10 -2.11
CA THR A 154 -27.90 -16.41 -2.77
C THR A 154 -28.16 -16.33 -4.27
N LEU A 155 -27.63 -15.31 -4.93
CA LEU A 155 -27.66 -15.24 -6.40
C LEU A 155 -26.52 -16.08 -7.00
N PRO A 156 -26.72 -16.80 -8.12
CA PRO A 156 -25.70 -17.62 -8.76
C PRO A 156 -24.70 -16.75 -9.57
N VAL A 157 -23.91 -15.95 -8.87
CA VAL A 157 -23.02 -14.95 -9.48
C VAL A 157 -21.76 -15.60 -10.05
N LYS A 158 -21.58 -15.50 -11.37
CA LYS A 158 -20.46 -16.10 -12.14
C LYS A 158 -19.25 -15.16 -12.25
N PHE A 159 -18.95 -14.39 -11.20
CA PHE A 159 -17.90 -13.37 -11.17
C PHE A 159 -17.59 -12.95 -9.71
N PRO A 160 -16.34 -12.56 -9.36
CA PRO A 160 -15.96 -12.04 -8.04
C PRO A 160 -16.54 -10.65 -7.72
N LEU A 161 -17.86 -10.56 -7.62
CA LEU A 161 -18.64 -9.33 -7.44
C LEU A 161 -18.34 -8.62 -6.12
N LEU A 162 -18.09 -9.37 -5.03
CA LEU A 162 -17.67 -8.85 -3.74
C LEU A 162 -16.44 -7.93 -3.85
N LEU A 163 -15.43 -8.41 -4.57
CA LEU A 163 -14.14 -7.73 -4.69
C LEU A 163 -14.20 -6.60 -5.71
N ALA A 164 -15.00 -6.73 -6.77
CA ALA A 164 -15.20 -5.65 -7.75
C ALA A 164 -15.98 -4.47 -7.17
N GLN A 165 -16.97 -4.72 -6.29
CA GLN A 165 -17.74 -3.64 -5.68
C GLN A 165 -17.15 -3.10 -4.39
N GLY A 166 -16.44 -3.93 -3.61
CA GLY A 166 -16.16 -3.66 -2.20
C GLY A 166 -17.43 -3.67 -1.35
N ALA A 167 -17.26 -3.94 -0.05
CA ALA A 167 -18.34 -4.03 0.92
C ALA A 167 -17.91 -3.46 2.27
N GLU A 168 -18.75 -2.60 2.85
CA GLU A 168 -18.55 -2.03 4.18
C GLU A 168 -19.79 -2.27 5.05
N GLY A 169 -19.58 -2.64 6.31
CA GLY A 169 -20.66 -2.93 7.25
C GLY A 169 -20.17 -3.07 8.69
N ILE A 170 -21.01 -2.63 9.63
CA ILE A 170 -20.77 -2.74 11.07
C ILE A 170 -21.88 -3.62 11.65
N ALA A 171 -21.50 -4.57 12.49
CA ALA A 171 -22.36 -5.53 13.16
C ALA A 171 -22.12 -5.49 14.67
N VAL A 172 -22.83 -6.33 15.44
CA VAL A 172 -22.57 -6.49 16.88
C VAL A 172 -21.21 -7.17 17.06
N GLY A 173 -20.25 -6.47 17.66
CA GLY A 173 -18.89 -6.97 17.94
C GLY A 173 -17.98 -7.18 16.72
N LEU A 174 -18.46 -6.95 15.50
CA LEU A 174 -17.75 -7.24 14.25
C LEU A 174 -17.90 -6.08 13.26
N ALA A 175 -16.93 -5.93 12.36
CA ALA A 175 -17.01 -5.03 11.22
C ALA A 175 -16.40 -5.69 9.98
N THR A 176 -16.83 -5.27 8.80
CA THR A 176 -16.26 -5.64 7.51
C THR A 176 -15.98 -4.39 6.68
N LYS A 177 -14.81 -4.33 6.05
CA LYS A 177 -14.40 -3.28 5.10
C LYS A 177 -13.51 -3.91 4.04
N VAL A 178 -14.15 -4.45 3.01
CA VAL A 178 -13.55 -5.05 1.81
C VAL A 178 -13.43 -3.96 0.74
N MET A 179 -12.24 -3.78 0.18
CA MET A 179 -11.98 -2.75 -0.83
C MET A 179 -12.44 -3.18 -2.23
N SER A 180 -12.70 -2.19 -3.10
CA SER A 180 -12.92 -2.43 -4.54
C SER A 180 -11.60 -2.77 -5.25
N HIS A 181 -11.69 -3.61 -6.28
CA HIS A 181 -10.57 -4.09 -7.10
C HIS A 181 -10.91 -3.96 -8.58
N ASN A 182 -9.89 -3.86 -9.44
CA ASN A 182 -10.12 -3.60 -10.85
C ASN A 182 -10.84 -4.75 -11.57
N PHE A 183 -11.80 -4.41 -12.44
CA PHE A 183 -12.62 -5.39 -13.15
C PHE A 183 -11.82 -6.30 -14.09
N ILE A 184 -10.78 -5.78 -14.73
CA ILE A 184 -9.94 -6.52 -15.69
C ILE A 184 -8.99 -7.44 -14.92
N GLU A 185 -8.31 -6.89 -13.90
CA GLU A 185 -7.37 -7.64 -13.05
C GLU A 185 -8.05 -8.80 -12.32
N LEU A 186 -9.27 -8.61 -11.81
CA LEU A 186 -10.06 -9.69 -11.22
C LEU A 186 -10.33 -10.84 -12.20
N ILE A 187 -10.51 -10.56 -13.49
CA ILE A 187 -10.71 -11.59 -14.51
C ILE A 187 -9.39 -12.31 -14.82
N ASP A 188 -8.30 -11.57 -15.01
CA ASP A 188 -6.99 -12.16 -15.30
C ASP A 188 -6.48 -13.01 -14.11
N ALA A 189 -6.66 -12.51 -12.88
CA ALA A 189 -6.37 -13.27 -11.66
C ALA A 189 -7.29 -14.49 -11.47
N SER A 190 -8.57 -14.42 -11.88
CA SER A 190 -9.45 -15.61 -11.93
C SER A 190 -8.94 -16.65 -12.93
N ILE A 191 -8.38 -16.21 -14.07
CA ILE A 191 -7.77 -17.10 -15.06
C ILE A 191 -6.48 -17.74 -14.51
N GLU A 192 -5.66 -17.00 -13.76
CA GLU A 192 -4.46 -17.56 -13.09
C GLU A 192 -4.82 -18.55 -11.97
N VAL A 193 -5.87 -18.28 -11.19
CA VAL A 193 -6.43 -19.23 -10.22
C VAL A 193 -6.85 -20.54 -10.90
N LEU A 194 -7.48 -20.47 -12.09
CA LEU A 194 -7.89 -21.66 -12.84
C LEU A 194 -6.70 -22.46 -13.41
N LYS A 195 -5.52 -21.85 -13.56
CA LYS A 195 -4.25 -22.52 -13.90
C LYS A 195 -3.54 -23.11 -12.68
N GLY A 196 -3.95 -22.74 -11.46
CA GLY A 196 -3.34 -23.18 -10.20
C GLY A 196 -2.34 -22.20 -9.58
N ASN A 197 -2.21 -20.99 -10.12
CA ASN A 197 -1.38 -19.93 -9.55
C ASN A 197 -2.13 -19.19 -8.43
N ARG A 198 -1.40 -18.79 -7.37
CA ARG A 198 -1.98 -17.92 -6.32
C ARG A 198 -2.08 -16.48 -6.87
N PRO A 199 -3.25 -15.82 -6.78
CA PRO A 199 -3.37 -14.44 -7.21
C PRO A 199 -2.72 -13.51 -6.19
N ASP A 200 -2.29 -12.34 -6.67
CA ASP A 200 -1.93 -11.19 -5.85
C ASP A 200 -2.67 -9.98 -6.43
N ILE A 201 -3.77 -9.58 -5.81
CA ILE A 201 -4.62 -8.48 -6.27
C ILE A 201 -4.62 -7.30 -5.30
N ILE A 202 -4.50 -6.10 -5.89
CA ILE A 202 -4.35 -4.83 -5.20
C ILE A 202 -5.60 -3.97 -5.45
N PRO A 203 -6.15 -3.26 -4.46
CA PRO A 203 -7.34 -2.43 -4.64
C PRO A 203 -7.23 -1.37 -5.76
N ASP A 204 -8.37 -1.01 -6.31
CA ASP A 204 -8.55 0.05 -7.32
C ASP A 204 -9.80 0.85 -6.94
N PHE A 205 -9.68 2.17 -6.83
CA PHE A 205 -10.73 3.04 -6.29
C PHE A 205 -11.44 3.80 -7.41
N LEU A 206 -12.77 3.86 -7.34
CA LEU A 206 -13.60 4.55 -8.34
C LEU A 206 -13.26 6.04 -8.50
N THR A 207 -12.67 6.66 -7.47
CA THR A 207 -12.22 8.06 -7.40
C THR A 207 -10.81 8.30 -7.95
N GLY A 208 -10.05 7.26 -8.33
CA GLY A 208 -8.64 7.39 -8.71
C GLY A 208 -7.73 7.56 -7.49
N GLY A 209 -6.93 8.62 -7.49
CA GLY A 209 -5.96 8.96 -6.45
C GLY A 209 -4.65 8.17 -6.56
N MET A 210 -3.64 8.60 -5.81
CA MET A 210 -2.45 7.79 -5.57
C MET A 210 -2.66 6.91 -4.34
N ALA A 211 -2.19 5.66 -4.34
CA ALA A 211 -2.26 4.80 -3.17
C ALA A 211 -1.00 3.93 -2.95
N ASP A 212 -0.69 3.75 -1.67
CA ASP A 212 0.39 2.93 -1.16
C ASP A 212 -0.20 1.69 -0.47
N PHE A 213 0.16 0.52 -1.01
CA PHE A 213 -0.31 -0.79 -0.60
C PHE A 213 0.77 -1.63 0.09
N SER A 214 1.94 -1.07 0.40
CA SER A 214 3.06 -1.76 1.05
C SER A 214 2.70 -2.47 2.37
N ALA A 215 1.69 -1.97 3.08
CA ALA A 215 1.17 -2.56 4.31
C ALA A 215 -0.24 -3.19 4.16
N TYR A 216 -0.70 -3.48 2.93
CA TYR A 216 -2.09 -3.93 2.67
C TYR A 216 -2.43 -5.29 3.31
N ASN A 217 -1.46 -6.19 3.45
CA ASN A 217 -1.59 -7.51 4.07
C ASN A 217 -2.81 -8.32 3.54
N GLU A 218 -2.97 -8.40 2.22
CA GLU A 218 -4.07 -9.11 1.52
C GLU A 218 -5.48 -8.73 2.01
N GLY A 219 -5.66 -7.51 2.53
CA GLY A 219 -6.94 -7.03 3.08
C GLY A 219 -7.31 -7.64 4.44
N GLN A 220 -6.40 -8.33 5.11
CA GLN A 220 -6.61 -8.88 6.45
C GLN A 220 -6.62 -7.77 7.52
N ARG A 221 -7.24 -8.08 8.68
CA ARG A 221 -7.27 -7.19 9.85
C ARG A 221 -5.84 -6.84 10.30
N GLY A 222 -5.55 -5.54 10.44
CA GLY A 222 -4.22 -5.03 10.77
C GLY A 222 -3.41 -4.56 9.55
N GLY A 223 -3.86 -4.89 8.34
CA GLY A 223 -3.39 -4.21 7.13
C GLY A 223 -3.72 -2.72 7.14
N LYS A 224 -3.00 -1.94 6.33
CA LYS A 224 -3.12 -0.49 6.21
C LYS A 224 -2.83 -0.06 4.76
N ILE A 225 -3.74 0.71 4.18
CA ILE A 225 -3.56 1.40 2.89
C ILE A 225 -3.41 2.89 3.21
N ARG A 226 -2.50 3.59 2.53
CA ARG A 226 -2.49 5.05 2.49
C ARG A 226 -2.97 5.52 1.13
N VAL A 227 -3.83 6.53 1.08
CA VAL A 227 -4.31 7.13 -0.17
C VAL A 227 -4.07 8.63 -0.12
N ARG A 228 -3.48 9.20 -1.17
CA ARG A 228 -3.15 10.62 -1.29
C ARG A 228 -3.95 11.30 -2.40
N ALA A 229 -4.31 12.55 -2.12
CA ALA A 229 -4.81 13.50 -3.10
C ALA A 229 -3.74 13.80 -4.15
N LYS A 230 -4.14 14.05 -5.38
CA LYS A 230 -3.22 14.44 -6.47
C LYS A 230 -3.14 15.95 -6.54
N ILE A 231 -2.06 16.48 -6.00
CA ILE A 231 -1.79 17.92 -5.90
C ILE A 231 -0.71 18.28 -6.93
N SER A 232 -0.95 19.33 -7.70
CA SER A 232 -0.03 19.88 -8.70
C SER A 232 0.23 21.37 -8.44
N GLU A 233 1.45 21.83 -8.66
CA GLU A 233 1.74 23.27 -8.72
C GLU A 233 1.30 23.83 -10.08
N LEU A 234 0.48 24.89 -10.06
CA LEU A 234 0.10 25.66 -11.24
C LEU A 234 0.94 26.94 -11.35
N ASP A 235 1.21 27.60 -10.22
CA ASP A 235 2.25 28.61 -10.07
C ASP A 235 2.82 28.60 -8.64
N LYS A 236 3.91 29.37 -8.41
CA LYS A 236 4.59 29.48 -7.10
C LYS A 236 3.73 30.08 -5.96
N LYS A 237 2.42 30.22 -6.16
CA LYS A 237 1.41 30.71 -5.21
C LYS A 237 0.10 29.91 -5.26
N THR A 238 -0.02 28.88 -6.11
CA THR A 238 -1.29 28.23 -6.41
C THR A 238 -1.08 26.74 -6.65
N LEU A 239 -1.64 25.94 -5.74
CA LEU A 239 -1.75 24.49 -5.88
C LEU A 239 -3.14 24.15 -6.43
N VAL A 240 -3.23 23.10 -7.24
CA VAL A 240 -4.50 22.55 -7.74
C VAL A 240 -4.59 21.09 -7.34
N ILE A 241 -5.68 20.71 -6.68
CA ILE A 241 -6.00 19.32 -6.35
C ILE A 241 -6.94 18.76 -7.43
N THR A 242 -6.50 17.72 -8.12
CA THR A 242 -7.18 17.14 -9.31
C THR A 242 -7.85 15.80 -9.05
N GLU A 243 -7.44 15.10 -7.99
CA GLU A 243 -8.01 13.82 -7.55
C GLU A 243 -8.01 13.77 -6.01
N ILE A 244 -9.08 13.25 -5.39
CA ILE A 244 -9.24 13.18 -3.92
C ILE A 244 -9.07 11.75 -3.39
N PRO A 245 -8.66 11.55 -2.11
CA PRO A 245 -8.56 10.23 -1.53
C PRO A 245 -9.91 9.52 -1.44
N PHE A 246 -9.91 8.21 -1.69
CA PHE A 246 -11.06 7.37 -1.43
C PHE A 246 -11.56 7.53 0.01
N SER A 247 -12.89 7.50 0.18
CA SER A 247 -13.63 7.80 1.43
C SER A 247 -13.61 9.26 1.93
N THR A 248 -13.16 10.22 1.11
CA THR A 248 -13.29 11.67 1.36
C THR A 248 -14.10 12.34 0.24
N THR A 249 -14.79 13.45 0.53
CA THR A 249 -15.50 14.29 -0.46
C THR A 249 -14.77 15.64 -0.66
N THR A 250 -15.05 16.37 -1.75
CA THR A 250 -14.45 17.70 -1.98
C THR A 250 -14.73 18.66 -0.81
N ILE A 251 -15.99 18.72 -0.35
CA ILE A 251 -16.41 19.55 0.79
C ILE A 251 -15.64 19.14 2.06
N GLY A 252 -15.61 17.85 2.40
CA GLY A 252 -14.91 17.36 3.59
C GLY A 252 -13.38 17.55 3.52
N LEU A 253 -12.81 17.53 2.31
CA LEU A 253 -11.41 17.87 2.09
C LEU A 253 -11.16 19.36 2.34
N ILE A 254 -11.97 20.25 1.76
CA ILE A 254 -11.90 21.70 1.94
C ILE A 254 -12.06 22.07 3.42
N ASP A 255 -13.05 21.52 4.12
CA ASP A 255 -13.24 21.71 5.56
C ASP A 255 -12.03 21.27 6.39
N SER A 256 -11.38 20.15 6.01
CA SER A 256 -10.15 19.69 6.69
C SER A 256 -8.98 20.66 6.48
N ILE A 257 -8.88 21.28 5.30
CA ILE A 257 -7.85 22.27 4.96
C ILE A 257 -8.10 23.59 5.71
N ILE A 258 -9.35 24.08 5.73
CA ILE A 258 -9.76 25.26 6.51
C ILE A 258 -9.47 25.01 8.00
N SER A 259 -9.86 23.85 8.53
CA SER A 259 -9.63 23.50 9.93
C SER A 259 -8.16 23.32 10.30
N ALA A 260 -7.25 23.09 9.34
CA ALA A 260 -5.81 23.09 9.55
C ALA A 260 -5.21 24.52 9.47
N ASN A 261 -5.78 25.38 8.62
CA ASN A 261 -5.44 26.79 8.51
C ASN A 261 -5.86 27.59 9.75
N ASP A 262 -7.06 27.37 10.29
CA ASP A 262 -7.56 28.01 11.51
C ASP A 262 -6.77 27.61 12.75
N LYS A 263 -6.21 26.38 12.75
CA LYS A 263 -5.24 25.89 13.74
C LYS A 263 -3.81 26.39 13.48
N GLY A 264 -3.61 27.29 12.53
CA GLY A 264 -2.33 27.91 12.17
C GLY A 264 -1.27 27.00 11.55
N LYS A 265 -1.57 25.70 11.35
CA LYS A 265 -0.61 24.67 10.89
C LYS A 265 -0.20 24.87 9.43
N ILE A 266 -1.13 25.36 8.63
CA ILE A 266 -0.97 25.72 7.22
C ILE A 266 -1.39 27.19 7.07
N LYS A 267 -0.84 27.91 6.09
CA LYS A 267 -1.14 29.33 5.85
C LYS A 267 -1.62 29.53 4.42
N ILE A 268 -2.93 29.49 4.24
CA ILE A 268 -3.62 29.59 2.95
C ILE A 268 -4.34 30.94 2.87
N LYS A 269 -4.32 31.57 1.69
CA LYS A 269 -4.93 32.86 1.42
C LYS A 269 -6.42 32.73 1.05
N LYS A 270 -6.74 31.76 0.19
CA LYS A 270 -8.09 31.45 -0.28
C LYS A 270 -8.11 30.03 -0.85
N ILE A 271 -9.26 29.36 -0.76
CA ILE A 271 -9.59 28.15 -1.51
C ILE A 271 -10.73 28.48 -2.47
N GLU A 272 -10.70 27.94 -3.68
CA GLU A 272 -11.77 28.00 -4.68
C GLU A 272 -12.10 26.56 -5.11
N ASP A 273 -13.38 26.20 -5.17
CA ASP A 273 -13.82 24.90 -5.69
C ASP A 273 -14.45 25.11 -7.06
N ASN A 274 -13.76 24.63 -8.10
CA ASN A 274 -14.17 24.65 -9.49
C ASN A 274 -14.68 23.25 -9.96
N THR A 275 -14.83 22.29 -9.03
CA THR A 275 -15.26 20.93 -9.34
C THR A 275 -16.56 20.90 -10.13
N ALA A 276 -16.55 20.15 -11.24
CA ALA A 276 -17.71 20.02 -12.12
C ALA A 276 -17.94 18.54 -12.50
N LYS A 277 -17.42 18.11 -13.66
CA LYS A 277 -17.34 16.69 -14.05
C LYS A 277 -16.08 16.03 -13.48
N ASP A 278 -15.02 16.81 -13.39
CA ASP A 278 -13.69 16.43 -12.94
C ASP A 278 -13.36 17.35 -11.74
N VAL A 279 -12.53 16.91 -10.79
CA VAL A 279 -12.24 17.67 -9.56
C VAL A 279 -11.21 18.75 -9.83
N GLU A 280 -11.48 19.97 -9.35
CA GLU A 280 -10.53 21.08 -9.42
C GLU A 280 -10.68 21.96 -8.17
N ILE A 281 -9.91 21.67 -7.12
CA ILE A 281 -9.86 22.51 -5.91
C ILE A 281 -8.58 23.34 -5.97
N VAL A 282 -8.72 24.65 -6.10
CA VAL A 282 -7.62 25.61 -6.25
C VAL A 282 -7.28 26.21 -4.89
N VAL A 283 -6.03 26.04 -4.44
CA VAL A 283 -5.54 26.48 -3.13
C VAL A 283 -4.49 27.58 -3.33
N HIS A 284 -4.86 28.82 -3.04
CA HIS A 284 -3.96 29.96 -3.12
C HIS A 284 -3.15 30.13 -1.83
N LEU A 285 -1.83 30.10 -1.96
CA LEU A 285 -0.85 30.20 -0.88
C LEU A 285 -0.69 31.63 -0.36
N ALA A 286 -0.24 31.76 0.89
CA ALA A 286 0.22 33.04 1.41
C ALA A 286 1.58 33.43 0.80
N PRO A 287 1.88 34.72 0.56
CA PRO A 287 3.16 35.15 0.00
C PRO A 287 4.36 34.75 0.89
N GLY A 288 5.39 34.18 0.28
CA GLY A 288 6.64 33.82 0.96
C GLY A 288 6.72 32.38 1.50
N ILE A 289 5.79 31.51 1.14
CA ILE A 289 5.79 30.08 1.51
C ILE A 289 6.09 29.24 0.25
N SER A 290 6.87 28.16 0.40
CA SER A 290 7.13 27.25 -0.72
C SER A 290 5.92 26.36 -1.05
N PRO A 291 5.61 26.11 -2.33
CA PRO A 291 4.64 25.10 -2.75
C PRO A 291 4.92 23.72 -2.14
N ASP A 292 6.14 23.19 -2.24
CA ASP A 292 6.50 21.83 -1.79
C ASP A 292 6.25 21.60 -0.29
N VAL A 293 6.70 22.56 0.54
CA VAL A 293 6.50 22.53 1.99
C VAL A 293 5.00 22.60 2.32
N THR A 294 4.20 23.26 1.49
CA THR A 294 2.74 23.30 1.67
C THR A 294 2.07 22.00 1.21
N ILE A 295 2.55 21.36 0.15
CA ILE A 295 2.09 20.03 -0.30
C ILE A 295 2.30 19.00 0.82
N ASP A 296 3.49 18.96 1.42
CA ASP A 296 3.76 18.09 2.56
C ASP A 296 2.91 18.46 3.78
N ALA A 297 2.67 19.76 4.05
CA ALA A 297 1.82 20.20 5.15
C ALA A 297 0.34 19.80 4.95
N LEU A 298 -0.15 19.82 3.71
CA LEU A 298 -1.47 19.33 3.34
C LEU A 298 -1.57 17.81 3.60
N TYR A 299 -0.60 17.01 3.14
CA TYR A 299 -0.55 15.57 3.42
C TYR A 299 -0.42 15.24 4.92
N ALA A 300 0.32 16.04 5.70
CA ALA A 300 0.55 15.78 7.12
C ALA A 300 -0.59 16.21 8.07
N PHE A 301 -1.43 17.17 7.66
CA PHE A 301 -2.40 17.82 8.57
C PHE A 301 -3.85 17.90 8.10
N THR A 302 -4.16 17.49 6.86
CA THR A 302 -5.51 17.54 6.29
C THR A 302 -5.91 16.16 5.75
N SER A 303 -7.15 16.01 5.29
CA SER A 303 -7.59 14.78 4.61
C SER A 303 -6.97 14.59 3.21
N CYS A 304 -5.90 15.32 2.84
CA CYS A 304 -5.13 15.07 1.62
C CYS A 304 -4.33 13.75 1.68
N GLU A 305 -4.02 13.22 2.87
CA GLU A 305 -3.63 11.81 3.05
C GLU A 305 -4.64 11.12 3.98
N VAL A 306 -5.16 9.97 3.57
CA VAL A 306 -6.09 9.16 4.37
C VAL A 306 -5.52 7.76 4.58
N SER A 307 -5.56 7.30 5.82
CA SER A 307 -5.20 5.94 6.23
C SER A 307 -6.45 5.06 6.29
N ILE A 308 -6.54 4.06 5.43
CA ILE A 308 -7.66 3.11 5.39
C ILE A 308 -7.18 1.75 5.94
N SER A 309 -7.81 1.27 7.00
CA SER A 309 -7.56 -0.08 7.53
C SER A 309 -8.58 -1.07 6.93
N PRO A 310 -8.19 -1.97 6.01
CA PRO A 310 -9.04 -3.07 5.58
C PRO A 310 -9.37 -4.03 6.74
N ASN A 311 -10.52 -4.69 6.65
CA ASN A 311 -10.93 -5.73 7.57
C ASN A 311 -11.88 -6.68 6.85
N THR A 312 -11.33 -7.69 6.18
CA THR A 312 -12.10 -8.58 5.31
C THR A 312 -12.82 -9.66 6.13
N CYS A 313 -14.10 -9.42 6.41
CA CYS A 313 -15.00 -10.34 7.10
C CYS A 313 -16.24 -10.63 6.23
N ILE A 314 -16.61 -11.91 6.11
CA ILE A 314 -17.63 -12.43 5.20
C ILE A 314 -18.46 -13.53 5.87
N ILE A 315 -19.70 -13.76 5.41
CA ILE A 315 -20.50 -14.91 5.81
C ILE A 315 -20.21 -16.09 4.87
N LYS A 316 -19.95 -17.27 5.44
CA LYS A 316 -19.68 -18.53 4.73
C LYS A 316 -20.34 -19.68 5.47
N GLY A 317 -21.40 -20.24 4.88
CA GLY A 317 -22.43 -20.94 5.67
C GLY A 317 -23.00 -20.00 6.72
N ASP A 318 -23.51 -20.51 7.84
CA ASP A 318 -24.19 -19.69 8.85
C ASP A 318 -23.22 -18.98 9.83
N LYS A 319 -21.99 -18.66 9.40
CA LYS A 319 -20.92 -18.13 10.28
C LYS A 319 -20.06 -17.04 9.63
N PRO A 320 -19.70 -15.97 10.37
CA PRO A 320 -18.72 -15.00 9.94
C PRO A 320 -17.31 -15.59 9.96
N HIS A 321 -16.54 -15.31 8.91
CA HIS A 321 -15.14 -15.73 8.74
C HIS A 321 -14.29 -14.52 8.33
N PHE A 322 -13.07 -14.43 8.87
CA PHE A 322 -12.03 -13.53 8.39
C PHE A 322 -11.14 -14.30 7.40
N MET A 323 -10.95 -13.77 6.20
CA MET A 323 -10.20 -14.41 5.11
C MET A 323 -9.36 -13.39 4.35
N SER A 324 -8.32 -13.83 3.63
CA SER A 324 -7.61 -12.95 2.70
C SER A 324 -8.46 -12.67 1.46
N VAL A 325 -8.24 -11.52 0.83
CA VAL A 325 -8.88 -11.14 -0.43
C VAL A 325 -8.49 -12.10 -1.56
N ASN A 326 -7.26 -12.63 -1.57
CA ASN A 326 -6.81 -13.64 -2.53
C ASN A 326 -7.56 -14.97 -2.32
N ASP A 327 -7.77 -15.39 -1.08
CA ASP A 327 -8.51 -16.62 -0.76
C ASP A 327 -10.00 -16.51 -1.17
N ILE A 328 -10.60 -15.33 -1.00
CA ILE A 328 -11.96 -15.02 -1.47
C ILE A 328 -12.05 -15.06 -3.00
N LEU A 329 -11.05 -14.55 -3.72
CA LEU A 329 -11.00 -14.66 -5.18
C LEU A 329 -10.89 -16.13 -5.62
N VAL A 330 -10.08 -16.94 -4.93
CA VAL A 330 -9.96 -18.38 -5.19
C VAL A 330 -11.32 -19.08 -5.01
N GLU A 331 -12.00 -18.83 -3.90
CA GLU A 331 -13.31 -19.45 -3.62
C GLU A 331 -14.40 -18.99 -4.60
N SER A 332 -14.47 -17.71 -4.93
CA SER A 332 -15.42 -17.17 -5.92
C SER A 332 -15.17 -17.71 -7.33
N THR A 333 -13.91 -17.91 -7.71
CA THR A 333 -13.52 -18.52 -9.00
C THR A 333 -13.90 -20.01 -9.05
N GLN A 334 -13.66 -20.75 -7.97
CA GLN A 334 -14.07 -22.16 -7.86
C GLN A 334 -15.60 -22.30 -7.85
N TYR A 335 -16.31 -21.41 -7.16
CA TYR A 335 -17.78 -21.35 -7.18
C TYR A 335 -18.31 -21.06 -8.60
N THR A 336 -17.72 -20.10 -9.31
CA THR A 336 -18.05 -19.81 -10.72
C THR A 336 -17.84 -21.04 -11.61
N LYS A 337 -16.73 -21.78 -11.46
CA LYS A 337 -16.46 -23.03 -12.18
C LYS A 337 -17.52 -24.11 -11.87
N ASN A 338 -17.98 -24.20 -10.63
CA ASN A 338 -19.02 -25.14 -10.20
C ASN A 338 -20.42 -24.75 -10.72
N LEU A 339 -20.73 -23.46 -10.78
CA LEU A 339 -21.95 -22.96 -11.43
C LEU A 339 -21.94 -23.31 -12.93
N LEU A 340 -20.86 -23.02 -13.65
CA LEU A 340 -20.72 -23.37 -15.07
C LEU A 340 -20.84 -24.89 -15.32
N LYS A 341 -20.34 -25.72 -14.37
CA LYS A 341 -20.55 -27.17 -14.40
C LYS A 341 -22.04 -27.54 -14.26
N ARG A 342 -22.74 -26.98 -13.28
CA ARG A 342 -24.19 -27.20 -13.06
C ARG A 342 -25.02 -26.73 -14.27
N GLU A 343 -24.66 -25.61 -14.89
CA GLU A 343 -25.27 -25.13 -16.14
C GLU A 343 -25.08 -26.12 -17.31
N LEU A 344 -23.86 -26.64 -17.48
CA LEU A 344 -23.57 -27.65 -18.52
C LEU A 344 -24.22 -29.00 -18.22
N GLU A 345 -24.36 -29.41 -16.95
CA GLU A 345 -25.05 -30.64 -16.55
C GLU A 345 -26.57 -30.56 -16.78
N ILE A 346 -27.19 -29.42 -16.44
CA ILE A 346 -28.61 -29.14 -16.75
C ILE A 346 -28.79 -29.12 -18.27
N LYS A 347 -27.97 -28.37 -19.02
CA LYS A 347 -28.03 -28.33 -20.49
C LYS A 347 -27.83 -29.73 -21.11
N LEU A 348 -26.95 -30.55 -20.54
CA LEU A 348 -26.74 -31.92 -21.01
C LEU A 348 -27.99 -32.78 -20.79
N HIS A 349 -28.60 -32.72 -19.61
CA HIS A 349 -29.85 -33.42 -19.32
C HIS A 349 -30.95 -32.99 -20.31
N ASP A 350 -31.13 -31.69 -20.50
CA ASP A 350 -32.09 -31.10 -21.43
C ASP A 350 -31.90 -31.60 -22.88
N LEU A 351 -30.66 -31.61 -23.37
CA LEU A 351 -30.34 -32.14 -24.71
C LEU A 351 -30.56 -33.65 -24.80
N MET A 352 -30.27 -34.40 -23.73
CA MET A 352 -30.44 -35.86 -23.69
C MET A 352 -31.93 -36.26 -23.61
N GLU A 353 -32.77 -35.49 -22.93
CA GLU A 353 -34.23 -35.64 -22.97
C GLU A 353 -34.82 -35.28 -24.35
N ARG A 354 -34.31 -34.21 -24.99
CA ARG A 354 -34.74 -33.82 -26.34
C ARG A 354 -34.40 -34.89 -27.40
N ILE A 355 -33.18 -35.42 -27.40
CA ILE A 355 -32.81 -36.48 -28.37
C ILE A 355 -33.53 -37.80 -28.06
N PHE A 356 -33.77 -38.13 -26.79
CA PHE A 356 -34.59 -39.28 -26.38
C PHE A 356 -36.02 -39.16 -26.92
N PHE A 357 -36.69 -38.03 -26.69
CA PHE A 357 -38.05 -37.80 -27.21
C PHE A 357 -38.11 -37.79 -28.75
N SER A 358 -37.15 -37.16 -29.44
CA SER A 358 -37.05 -37.23 -30.91
C SER A 358 -36.83 -38.65 -31.43
N SER A 359 -36.05 -39.47 -30.73
CA SER A 359 -35.83 -40.88 -31.08
C SER A 359 -37.11 -41.70 -30.93
N LEU A 360 -37.85 -41.51 -29.83
CA LEU A 360 -39.13 -42.17 -29.62
C LEU A 360 -40.16 -41.76 -30.68
N LEU A 361 -40.27 -40.46 -30.99
CA LEU A 361 -41.20 -39.96 -32.00
C LEU A 361 -40.87 -40.49 -33.40
N LYS A 362 -39.57 -40.57 -33.74
CA LYS A 362 -39.10 -41.19 -34.98
C LYS A 362 -39.51 -42.66 -35.07
N ILE A 363 -39.23 -43.46 -34.04
CA ILE A 363 -39.59 -44.90 -33.98
C ILE A 363 -41.12 -45.08 -34.09
N PHE A 364 -41.89 -44.33 -33.31
CA PHE A 364 -43.36 -44.36 -33.29
C PHE A 364 -43.99 -44.15 -34.68
N ILE A 365 -43.40 -43.25 -35.47
CA ILE A 365 -43.87 -42.92 -36.83
C ILE A 365 -43.33 -43.89 -37.87
N GLN A 366 -42.06 -44.31 -37.80
CA GLN A 366 -41.43 -45.23 -38.76
C GLN A 366 -42.03 -46.63 -38.70
N GLU A 367 -42.20 -47.19 -37.50
CA GLU A 367 -42.82 -48.50 -37.29
C GLU A 367 -44.36 -48.45 -37.39
N GLY A 368 -44.94 -47.26 -37.59
CA GLY A 368 -46.37 -47.08 -37.76
C GLY A 368 -47.20 -47.48 -36.54
N MET A 369 -46.65 -47.42 -35.32
CA MET A 369 -47.27 -47.91 -34.08
C MET A 369 -48.66 -47.31 -33.83
N TYR A 370 -48.86 -46.06 -34.26
CA TYR A 370 -50.13 -45.33 -34.22
C TYR A 370 -51.25 -45.91 -35.12
N LYS A 371 -50.93 -46.91 -35.95
CA LYS A 371 -51.86 -47.69 -36.81
C LYS A 371 -51.92 -49.17 -36.41
N HIS A 372 -51.28 -49.56 -35.29
CA HIS A 372 -51.31 -50.95 -34.84
C HIS A 372 -52.72 -51.31 -34.38
N ALA A 373 -53.24 -52.47 -34.75
CA ALA A 373 -54.62 -52.85 -34.43
C ALA A 373 -54.91 -52.79 -32.92
N ASP A 374 -53.98 -53.28 -32.09
CA ASP A 374 -54.11 -53.21 -30.62
C ASP A 374 -54.16 -51.75 -30.09
N TYR A 375 -53.52 -50.81 -30.78
CA TYR A 375 -53.49 -49.38 -30.43
C TYR A 375 -54.78 -48.68 -30.86
N GLU A 376 -55.24 -48.90 -32.09
CA GLU A 376 -56.50 -48.32 -32.60
C GLU A 376 -57.76 -48.85 -31.89
N ASN A 377 -57.73 -50.09 -31.39
CA ASN A 377 -58.83 -50.70 -30.63
C ASN A 377 -58.73 -50.50 -29.11
N SER A 378 -57.68 -49.85 -28.59
CA SER A 378 -57.57 -49.55 -27.16
C SER A 378 -58.60 -48.50 -26.74
N THR A 379 -59.34 -48.75 -25.67
CA THR A 379 -60.41 -47.88 -25.16
C THR A 379 -59.97 -47.00 -24.00
N ASN A 380 -58.99 -47.46 -23.21
CA ASN A 380 -58.49 -46.80 -22.02
C ASN A 380 -57.01 -46.39 -22.16
N PHE A 381 -56.60 -45.31 -21.51
CA PHE A 381 -55.20 -44.83 -21.51
C PHE A 381 -54.21 -45.90 -20.99
N GLU A 382 -54.62 -46.69 -20.01
CA GLU A 382 -53.82 -47.79 -19.45
C GLU A 382 -53.61 -48.94 -20.46
N GLU A 383 -54.62 -49.24 -21.29
CA GLU A 383 -54.51 -50.22 -22.38
C GLU A 383 -53.51 -49.74 -23.43
N VAL A 384 -53.60 -48.46 -23.82
CA VAL A 384 -52.65 -47.82 -24.75
C VAL A 384 -51.22 -47.89 -24.21
N LEU A 385 -51.00 -47.61 -22.91
CA LEU A 385 -49.67 -47.73 -22.30
C LEU A 385 -49.13 -49.16 -22.37
N ILE A 386 -49.94 -50.18 -22.08
CA ILE A 386 -49.52 -51.60 -22.15
C ILE A 386 -49.16 -51.99 -23.60
N VAL A 387 -49.94 -51.55 -24.58
CA VAL A 387 -49.67 -51.79 -26.01
C VAL A 387 -48.38 -51.09 -26.45
N LEU A 388 -48.19 -49.81 -26.10
CA LEU A 388 -46.97 -49.07 -26.43
C LEU A 388 -45.73 -49.65 -25.75
N HIS A 389 -45.79 -50.03 -24.47
CA HIS A 389 -44.68 -50.72 -23.80
C HIS A 389 -44.24 -51.98 -24.55
N ARG A 390 -45.20 -52.78 -25.06
CA ARG A 390 -44.92 -53.99 -25.86
C ARG A 390 -44.33 -53.65 -27.23
N LEU A 391 -44.83 -52.62 -27.92
CA LEU A 391 -44.34 -52.21 -29.24
C LEU A 391 -42.93 -51.58 -29.18
N PHE A 392 -42.58 -50.90 -28.08
CA PHE A 392 -41.25 -50.34 -27.86
C PHE A 392 -40.23 -51.34 -27.28
N GLU A 393 -40.66 -52.51 -26.80
CA GLU A 393 -39.80 -53.56 -26.24
C GLU A 393 -38.53 -53.87 -27.07
N PRO A 394 -38.59 -54.12 -28.39
CA PRO A 394 -37.40 -54.40 -29.20
C PRO A 394 -36.44 -53.19 -29.33
N PHE A 395 -36.91 -51.96 -29.09
CA PHE A 395 -36.12 -50.73 -29.23
C PHE A 395 -35.50 -50.25 -27.92
N LYS A 396 -35.95 -50.75 -26.76
CA LYS A 396 -35.40 -50.38 -25.44
C LYS A 396 -33.86 -50.43 -25.35
N PRO A 397 -33.14 -51.43 -25.91
CA PRO A 397 -31.67 -51.48 -25.82
C PRO A 397 -30.94 -50.37 -26.60
N SER A 398 -31.63 -49.64 -27.49
CA SER A 398 -31.08 -48.53 -28.26
C SER A 398 -31.36 -47.15 -27.63
N LEU A 399 -32.08 -47.09 -26.50
CA LEU A 399 -32.49 -45.85 -25.85
C LEU A 399 -31.54 -45.46 -24.70
N TYR A 400 -31.46 -44.17 -24.42
CA TYR A 400 -30.61 -43.63 -23.34
C TYR A 400 -31.13 -44.00 -21.94
N ARG A 401 -32.45 -44.02 -21.75
CA ARG A 401 -33.12 -44.38 -20.49
C ARG A 401 -34.40 -45.17 -20.77
N GLU A 402 -34.97 -45.74 -19.72
CA GLU A 402 -36.31 -46.36 -19.79
C GLU A 402 -37.39 -45.31 -20.08
N ILE A 403 -38.47 -45.75 -20.74
CA ILE A 403 -39.60 -44.90 -21.13
C ILE A 403 -40.59 -44.84 -19.97
N LEU A 404 -40.89 -43.63 -19.49
CA LEU A 404 -41.85 -43.40 -18.42
C LEU A 404 -43.27 -43.21 -18.98
N PRO A 405 -44.34 -43.45 -18.20
CA PRO A 405 -45.73 -43.22 -18.64
C PRO A 405 -45.98 -41.78 -19.15
N GLU A 406 -45.32 -40.78 -18.54
CA GLU A 406 -45.40 -39.39 -18.98
C GLU A 406 -44.73 -39.14 -20.34
N ASP A 407 -43.80 -39.99 -20.80
CA ASP A 407 -43.20 -39.85 -22.14
C ASP A 407 -44.11 -40.43 -23.22
N PHE A 408 -44.81 -41.53 -22.93
CA PHE A 408 -45.89 -42.04 -23.79
C PHE A 408 -47.05 -41.03 -23.89
N LYS A 409 -47.41 -40.37 -22.79
CA LYS A 409 -48.38 -39.27 -22.78
C LYS A 409 -47.97 -38.13 -23.72
N LYS A 410 -46.73 -37.63 -23.61
CA LYS A 410 -46.15 -36.61 -24.51
C LYS A 410 -46.11 -37.05 -25.99
N LEU A 411 -46.08 -38.36 -26.28
CA LEU A 411 -46.18 -38.92 -27.64
C LEU A 411 -47.63 -38.92 -28.14
N ILE A 412 -48.58 -39.39 -27.32
CA ILE A 412 -50.02 -39.44 -27.62
C ILE A 412 -50.59 -38.03 -27.80
N ASP A 413 -50.14 -37.07 -26.99
CA ASP A 413 -50.52 -35.65 -27.08
C ASP A 413 -49.99 -34.93 -28.34
N LYS A 414 -49.22 -35.60 -29.22
CA LYS A 414 -48.79 -34.99 -30.49
C LYS A 414 -49.94 -34.94 -31.50
N PRO A 415 -50.25 -33.76 -32.07
CA PRO A 415 -51.34 -33.64 -33.03
C PRO A 415 -51.01 -34.41 -34.30
N MET A 416 -52.02 -35.08 -34.88
CA MET A 416 -51.90 -35.90 -36.09
C MET A 416 -51.34 -35.15 -37.31
N SER A 417 -51.42 -33.82 -37.32
CA SER A 417 -50.75 -32.93 -38.29
C SER A 417 -49.22 -32.98 -38.24
N SER A 418 -48.62 -33.35 -37.10
CA SER A 418 -47.17 -33.54 -36.96
C SER A 418 -46.73 -34.90 -37.48
N ILE A 419 -47.54 -35.94 -37.25
CA ILE A 419 -47.30 -37.31 -37.75
C ILE A 419 -47.41 -37.33 -39.29
N THR A 420 -48.47 -36.73 -39.84
CA THR A 420 -48.73 -36.70 -41.29
C THR A 420 -47.78 -35.78 -42.09
N ARG A 421 -47.08 -34.84 -41.41
CA ARG A 421 -46.07 -33.95 -42.01
C ARG A 421 -44.64 -34.32 -41.61
N PHE A 422 -44.42 -35.48 -40.99
CA PHE A 422 -43.12 -35.88 -40.48
C PHE A 422 -42.14 -36.16 -41.62
N ASP A 423 -41.03 -35.43 -41.64
CA ASP A 423 -39.95 -35.64 -42.60
C ASP A 423 -38.76 -36.30 -41.89
N VAL A 424 -38.58 -37.59 -42.16
CA VAL A 424 -37.53 -38.41 -41.54
C VAL A 424 -36.14 -37.81 -41.76
N LYS A 425 -35.87 -37.21 -42.94
CA LYS A 425 -34.55 -36.62 -43.22
C LYS A 425 -34.29 -35.39 -42.35
N LYS A 426 -35.30 -34.54 -42.17
CA LYS A 426 -35.19 -33.37 -41.27
C LYS A 426 -35.09 -33.79 -39.80
N ALA A 427 -35.77 -34.87 -39.40
CA ALA A 427 -35.62 -35.44 -38.07
C ALA A 427 -34.19 -35.98 -37.84
N ASP A 428 -33.62 -36.67 -38.83
CA ASP A 428 -32.24 -37.16 -38.79
C ASP A 428 -31.21 -36.01 -38.75
N GLU A 429 -31.40 -34.95 -39.54
CA GLU A 429 -30.60 -33.73 -39.49
C GLU A 429 -30.69 -33.04 -38.10
N GLN A 430 -31.89 -32.98 -37.50
CA GLN A 430 -32.08 -32.43 -36.16
C GLN A 430 -31.41 -33.30 -35.09
N MET A 431 -31.55 -34.62 -35.16
CA MET A 431 -30.89 -35.56 -34.24
C MET A 431 -29.36 -35.49 -34.37
N ALA A 432 -28.81 -35.41 -35.58
CA ALA A 432 -27.36 -35.26 -35.79
C ALA A 432 -26.82 -33.93 -35.22
N ASN A 433 -27.60 -32.84 -35.30
CA ASN A 433 -27.25 -31.58 -34.66
C ASN A 433 -27.32 -31.66 -33.12
N LEU A 434 -28.36 -32.29 -32.55
CA LEU A 434 -28.45 -32.54 -31.10
C LEU A 434 -27.30 -33.43 -30.61
N GLU A 435 -26.93 -34.48 -31.35
CA GLU A 435 -25.74 -35.29 -31.05
C GLU A 435 -24.45 -34.46 -31.04
N LYS A 436 -24.30 -33.53 -32.00
CA LYS A 436 -23.13 -32.65 -32.08
C LYS A 436 -23.07 -31.69 -30.89
N GLU A 437 -24.19 -31.13 -30.47
CA GLU A 437 -24.27 -30.32 -29.24
C GLU A 437 -23.97 -31.15 -27.99
N ILE A 438 -24.52 -32.37 -27.87
CA ILE A 438 -24.23 -33.30 -26.76
C ILE A 438 -22.74 -33.66 -26.73
N LYS A 439 -22.11 -33.88 -27.90
CA LYS A 439 -20.67 -34.14 -28.03
C LYS A 439 -19.83 -32.93 -27.59
N SER A 440 -20.26 -31.70 -27.91
CA SER A 440 -19.64 -30.47 -27.39
C SER A 440 -19.78 -30.37 -25.87
N VAL A 441 -21.00 -30.44 -25.33
CA VAL A 441 -21.23 -30.30 -23.88
C VAL A 441 -20.50 -31.39 -23.08
N LYS A 442 -20.40 -32.62 -23.59
CA LYS A 442 -19.60 -33.71 -22.99
C LYS A 442 -18.08 -33.51 -23.14
N HIS A 443 -17.61 -32.71 -24.10
CA HIS A 443 -16.22 -32.25 -24.17
C HIS A 443 -15.98 -31.12 -23.15
N ASP A 444 -16.86 -30.13 -23.11
CA ASP A 444 -16.75 -28.94 -22.25
C ASP A 444 -16.85 -29.31 -20.76
N LEU A 445 -17.62 -30.34 -20.40
CA LEU A 445 -17.66 -30.92 -19.05
C LEU A 445 -16.37 -31.67 -18.65
N LYS A 446 -15.61 -32.21 -19.61
CA LYS A 446 -14.27 -32.78 -19.35
C LYS A 446 -13.21 -31.67 -19.25
N HIS A 447 -13.30 -30.68 -20.12
CA HIS A 447 -12.41 -29.53 -20.24
C HIS A 447 -12.94 -28.31 -19.49
N LEU A 448 -13.47 -28.53 -18.29
CA LEU A 448 -14.21 -27.53 -17.51
C LEU A 448 -13.34 -26.33 -17.08
N THR A 449 -12.03 -26.53 -16.88
CA THR A 449 -11.05 -25.44 -16.69
C THR A 449 -11.02 -24.52 -17.89
N ASP A 450 -10.92 -25.12 -19.07
CA ASP A 450 -10.66 -24.44 -20.34
C ASP A 450 -11.93 -23.69 -20.78
N TYR A 451 -13.10 -24.30 -20.56
CA TYR A 451 -14.41 -23.66 -20.71
C TYR A 451 -14.61 -22.48 -19.74
N ALA A 452 -14.18 -22.59 -18.48
CA ALA A 452 -14.25 -21.50 -17.51
C ALA A 452 -13.30 -20.34 -17.84
N ILE A 453 -12.06 -20.63 -18.27
CA ILE A 453 -11.12 -19.62 -18.79
C ILE A 453 -11.73 -18.91 -20.01
N ALA A 454 -12.29 -19.66 -20.96
CA ALA A 454 -12.96 -19.09 -22.13
C ALA A 454 -14.23 -18.28 -21.77
N TYR A 455 -14.94 -18.60 -20.68
CA TYR A 455 -16.01 -17.75 -20.14
C TYR A 455 -15.47 -16.42 -19.63
N PHE A 456 -14.44 -16.44 -18.79
CA PHE A 456 -13.78 -15.25 -18.26
C PHE A 456 -13.19 -14.35 -19.36
N GLN A 457 -12.55 -14.93 -20.38
CA GLN A 457 -12.04 -14.18 -21.55
C GLN A 457 -13.18 -13.46 -22.31
N ARG A 458 -14.28 -14.16 -22.63
CA ARG A 458 -15.47 -13.55 -23.27
C ARG A 458 -16.07 -12.43 -22.41
N LEU A 459 -16.02 -12.55 -21.08
CA LEU A 459 -16.50 -11.51 -20.17
C LEU A 459 -15.63 -10.24 -20.23
N LYS A 460 -14.29 -10.39 -20.29
CA LYS A 460 -13.33 -9.29 -20.47
C LYS A 460 -13.47 -8.61 -21.84
N GLU A 461 -13.64 -9.38 -22.92
CA GLU A 461 -13.87 -8.84 -24.27
C GLU A 461 -15.16 -8.02 -24.37
N LYS A 462 -16.26 -8.49 -23.75
CA LYS A 462 -17.57 -7.81 -23.74
C LYS A 462 -17.58 -6.55 -22.88
N PHE A 463 -17.04 -6.62 -21.66
CA PHE A 463 -17.31 -5.65 -20.59
C PHE A 463 -16.07 -4.95 -20.00
N GLY A 464 -14.86 -5.27 -20.46
CA GLY A 464 -13.62 -4.65 -19.95
C GLY A 464 -13.32 -3.24 -20.49
N LYS A 465 -13.94 -2.84 -21.62
CA LYS A 465 -13.67 -1.54 -22.25
C LYS A 465 -14.08 -0.39 -21.33
N GLY A 466 -13.15 0.53 -21.07
CA GLY A 466 -13.37 1.66 -20.15
C GLY A 466 -13.38 1.28 -18.66
N ARG A 467 -12.83 0.11 -18.30
CA ARG A 467 -12.65 -0.36 -16.91
C ARG A 467 -11.18 -0.64 -16.57
N GLU A 468 -10.27 0.09 -17.22
CA GLU A 468 -8.85 0.13 -16.89
C GLU A 468 -8.64 0.70 -15.47
N ARG A 469 -7.49 0.40 -14.85
CA ARG A 469 -7.14 0.83 -13.49
C ARG A 469 -7.15 2.35 -13.37
N LYS A 470 -7.74 2.88 -12.30
CA LYS A 470 -7.79 4.32 -12.02
C LYS A 470 -6.76 4.75 -10.98
N THR A 471 -6.55 3.96 -9.94
CA THR A 471 -5.66 4.33 -8.83
C THR A 471 -4.19 4.12 -9.20
N GLU A 472 -3.39 5.17 -9.06
CA GLU A 472 -1.95 5.20 -9.30
C GLU A 472 -1.21 4.55 -8.12
N ILE A 473 -0.48 3.47 -8.36
CA ILE A 473 0.25 2.75 -7.29
C ILE A 473 1.59 3.45 -7.05
N ARG A 474 1.81 3.98 -5.83
CA ARG A 474 3.04 4.67 -5.45
C ARG A 474 3.32 4.51 -3.96
N THR A 475 4.55 4.14 -3.60
CA THR A 475 5.02 4.09 -2.21
C THR A 475 5.20 5.49 -1.63
N PHE A 476 4.80 5.70 -0.37
CA PHE A 476 4.82 7.03 0.25
C PHE A 476 5.81 7.17 1.40
N ASP A 477 6.60 8.24 1.39
CA ASP A 477 7.36 8.66 2.56
C ASP A 477 6.48 8.89 3.79
N ARG A 478 7.06 8.65 4.95
CA ARG A 478 6.51 9.03 6.25
C ARG A 478 6.82 10.50 6.51
N VAL A 479 5.98 11.39 5.99
CA VAL A 479 6.08 12.84 6.22
C VAL A 479 6.00 13.11 7.73
N GLU A 480 7.10 13.55 8.32
CA GLU A 480 7.14 13.86 9.76
C GLU A 480 6.50 15.22 10.02
N ALA A 481 5.30 15.20 10.60
CA ALA A 481 4.54 16.39 10.97
C ALA A 481 5.33 17.43 11.81
N ALA A 482 6.37 17.01 12.54
CA ALA A 482 7.25 17.94 13.26
C ALA A 482 8.17 18.75 12.32
N GLN A 483 8.71 18.14 11.26
CA GLN A 483 9.60 18.81 10.30
C GLN A 483 8.86 19.80 9.40
N VAL A 484 7.56 19.54 9.17
CA VAL A 484 6.71 20.25 8.20
C VAL A 484 5.82 21.31 8.86
N ALA A 485 5.70 21.32 10.19
CA ALA A 485 4.95 22.34 10.91
C ALA A 485 5.65 23.70 10.80
N LEU A 486 5.05 24.62 10.03
CA LEU A 486 5.56 25.97 9.84
C LEU A 486 5.81 26.67 11.19
N ALA A 487 7.05 27.09 11.44
CA ALA A 487 7.36 27.98 12.56
C ALA A 487 6.52 29.27 12.43
N ASN A 488 5.58 29.46 13.34
CA ASN A 488 4.46 30.39 13.21
C ASN A 488 4.17 31.17 14.50
N THR A 489 4.55 30.65 15.67
CA THR A 489 4.40 31.30 16.96
C THR A 489 5.71 31.95 17.40
N LYS A 490 5.60 33.15 17.99
CA LYS A 490 6.75 33.89 18.52
C LYS A 490 7.05 33.40 19.93
N PHE A 491 8.29 32.98 20.19
CA PHE A 491 8.72 32.52 21.51
C PHE A 491 9.34 33.66 22.32
N TYR A 492 8.94 33.78 23.59
CA TYR A 492 9.33 34.85 24.50
C TYR A 492 9.87 34.32 25.83
N ILE A 493 10.68 35.14 26.50
CA ILE A 493 11.34 34.83 27.78
C ILE A 493 11.20 35.96 28.79
N ASN A 494 10.79 35.62 30.02
CA ASN A 494 10.91 36.47 31.20
C ASN A 494 12.02 35.93 32.11
N LYS A 495 13.19 36.58 32.07
CA LYS A 495 14.40 36.16 32.80
C LYS A 495 14.34 36.45 34.32
N GLU A 496 13.55 37.44 34.73
CA GLU A 496 13.43 37.85 36.14
C GLU A 496 12.58 36.87 36.94
N ASP A 497 11.45 36.43 36.38
CA ASP A 497 10.54 35.47 37.00
C ASP A 497 10.77 34.02 36.58
N GLY A 498 11.56 33.76 35.54
CA GLY A 498 11.93 32.39 35.14
C GLY A 498 10.84 31.68 34.34
N PHE A 499 10.12 32.43 33.50
CA PHE A 499 9.09 31.90 32.61
C PHE A 499 9.51 31.99 31.14
N VAL A 500 9.05 31.02 30.34
CA VAL A 500 9.19 30.96 28.89
C VAL A 500 7.84 30.62 28.25
N GLY A 501 7.62 31.02 27.00
CA GLY A 501 6.43 30.60 26.24
C GLY A 501 5.98 31.59 25.15
N THR A 502 4.94 31.23 24.42
CA THR A 502 4.37 32.00 23.30
C THR A 502 3.35 33.08 23.73
N GLY A 503 2.81 32.96 24.96
CA GLY A 503 1.85 33.89 25.55
C GLY A 503 2.48 35.14 26.17
N LEU A 504 3.79 35.13 26.43
CA LEU A 504 4.56 36.20 27.09
C LEU A 504 4.87 37.40 26.14
N LYS A 505 3.83 37.89 25.44
CA LYS A 505 3.93 38.90 24.36
C LYS A 505 4.41 40.30 24.78
N LYS A 506 4.73 40.52 26.06
CA LYS A 506 5.28 41.77 26.62
C LYS A 506 6.76 41.64 27.00
N ASP A 507 7.29 40.42 26.98
CA ASP A 507 8.62 40.07 27.47
C ASP A 507 9.62 39.98 26.31
N GLU A 508 10.85 39.51 26.56
CA GLU A 508 11.91 39.50 25.56
C GLU A 508 11.64 38.42 24.48
N TYR A 509 11.61 38.82 23.21
CA TYR A 509 11.45 37.89 22.08
C TYR A 509 12.78 37.16 21.78
N VAL A 510 12.72 35.85 21.48
CA VAL A 510 13.91 35.01 21.26
C VAL A 510 13.99 34.47 19.83
N PHE A 511 12.97 33.75 19.36
CA PHE A 511 12.89 33.14 18.02
C PHE A 511 11.43 32.81 17.66
N ASP A 512 11.19 32.43 16.40
CA ASP A 512 9.92 31.84 15.96
C ASP A 512 10.00 30.30 16.01
N CYS A 513 8.91 29.65 16.43
CA CYS A 513 8.81 28.20 16.64
C CYS A 513 7.45 27.63 16.20
N SER A 514 7.32 26.32 16.29
CA SER A 514 6.09 25.55 16.09
C SER A 514 5.53 25.02 17.40
N ASP A 515 4.21 24.86 17.48
CA ASP A 515 3.51 24.27 18.63
C ASP A 515 3.78 22.77 18.81
N LEU A 516 4.54 22.14 17.90
CA LEU A 516 5.05 20.78 18.02
C LEU A 516 6.51 20.70 18.50
N ASP A 517 7.23 21.83 18.54
CA ASP A 517 8.64 21.86 18.92
C ASP A 517 8.82 21.57 20.42
N ASP A 518 9.98 20.98 20.71
CA ASP A 518 10.59 21.03 22.03
C ASP A 518 11.58 22.20 22.10
N VAL A 519 11.79 22.73 23.30
CA VAL A 519 12.68 23.86 23.58
C VAL A 519 13.66 23.45 24.67
N VAL A 520 14.95 23.72 24.45
CA VAL A 520 16.01 23.50 25.43
C VAL A 520 16.32 24.79 26.18
N ILE A 521 16.40 24.71 27.51
CA ILE A 521 16.64 25.80 28.44
C ILE A 521 17.89 25.48 29.26
N PHE A 522 18.81 26.44 29.36
CA PHE A 522 20.01 26.36 30.19
C PHE A 522 19.99 27.43 31.29
N ARG A 523 20.33 27.05 32.53
CA ARG A 523 20.31 27.93 33.71
C ARG A 523 21.71 28.26 34.26
N GLU A 524 21.78 29.33 35.05
CA GLU A 524 22.99 29.77 35.76
C GLU A 524 23.52 28.75 36.78
N ASP A 525 22.64 27.97 37.42
CA ASP A 525 23.02 26.86 38.33
C ASP A 525 23.69 25.70 37.60
N GLY A 526 23.60 25.67 36.26
CA GLY A 526 24.15 24.63 35.40
C GLY A 526 23.14 23.53 35.05
N VAL A 527 21.85 23.70 35.34
CA VAL A 527 20.80 22.78 34.89
C VAL A 527 20.42 23.02 33.43
N CYS A 528 20.25 21.91 32.70
CA CYS A 528 19.61 21.81 31.40
C CYS A 528 18.21 21.21 31.57
N LEU A 529 17.21 21.79 30.91
CA LEU A 529 15.83 21.31 30.87
C LEU A 529 15.34 21.32 29.42
N VAL A 530 14.51 20.36 29.03
CA VAL A 530 13.80 20.38 27.75
C VAL A 530 12.30 20.27 27.99
N THR A 531 11.55 21.27 27.57
CA THR A 531 10.08 21.33 27.71
C THR A 531 9.44 21.48 26.33
N LYS A 532 8.18 21.06 26.18
CA LYS A 532 7.41 21.38 24.97
C LYS A 532 7.10 22.89 24.92
N VAL A 533 6.91 23.47 23.72
CA VAL A 533 6.28 24.80 23.57
C VAL A 533 4.89 24.85 24.22
N GLN A 534 4.65 25.91 25.01
CA GLN A 534 3.39 26.24 25.70
C GLN A 534 3.25 27.77 25.81
N ASP A 535 2.06 28.26 26.18
CA ASP A 535 1.80 29.69 26.39
C ASP A 535 2.68 30.32 27.50
N LYS A 536 2.85 29.62 28.62
CA LYS A 536 3.67 30.05 29.76
C LYS A 536 4.07 28.86 30.66
N THR A 537 5.35 28.50 30.64
CA THR A 537 5.95 27.45 31.50
C THR A 537 6.97 28.07 32.44
N PHE A 538 7.01 27.65 33.71
CA PHE A 538 8.08 28.01 34.64
C PHE A 538 9.25 27.03 34.49
N VAL A 539 10.46 27.54 34.28
CA VAL A 539 11.68 26.73 34.02
C VAL A 539 12.81 27.01 35.02
N GLY A 540 12.55 27.88 36.00
CA GLY A 540 13.53 28.34 37.00
C GLY A 540 14.14 29.71 36.67
N LYS A 541 14.59 30.42 37.71
CA LYS A 541 15.21 31.75 37.58
C LYS A 541 16.67 31.65 37.12
N GLY A 542 17.18 32.71 36.49
CA GLY A 542 18.56 32.76 35.98
C GLY A 542 18.76 31.95 34.69
N ILE A 543 17.90 32.18 33.69
CA ILE A 543 18.00 31.54 32.38
C ILE A 543 19.13 32.19 31.57
N LEU A 544 20.06 31.38 31.05
CA LEU A 544 21.20 31.81 30.24
C LEU A 544 20.93 31.74 28.74
N HIS A 545 20.30 30.65 28.29
CA HIS A 545 20.03 30.40 26.88
C HIS A 545 18.76 29.56 26.71
N VAL A 546 18.05 29.83 25.61
CA VAL A 546 16.88 29.10 25.16
C VAL A 546 16.99 28.91 23.65
N GLY A 547 16.65 27.73 23.14
CA GLY A 547 16.67 27.42 21.70
C GLY A 547 15.74 26.25 21.35
N VAL A 548 15.36 26.14 20.08
CA VAL A 548 14.60 24.97 19.58
C VAL A 548 15.43 23.70 19.74
N PHE A 549 14.86 22.67 20.35
CA PHE A 549 15.54 21.40 20.62
C PHE A 549 15.31 20.40 19.49
N LYS A 550 16.34 20.19 18.66
CA LYS A 550 16.37 19.11 17.68
C LYS A 550 16.81 17.82 18.36
N LYS A 551 15.91 16.82 18.42
CA LYS A 551 16.19 15.53 19.05
C LYS A 551 17.29 14.79 18.30
N ASN A 552 18.31 14.33 19.04
CA ASN A 552 19.53 13.69 18.51
C ASN A 552 20.39 14.60 17.63
N ASP A 553 20.31 15.93 17.78
CA ASP A 553 21.26 16.86 17.17
C ASP A 553 22.63 16.79 17.85
N GLU A 554 23.59 16.15 17.18
CA GLU A 554 24.99 16.11 17.60
C GLU A 554 25.84 17.23 16.96
N ARG A 555 25.25 18.05 16.07
CA ARG A 555 25.92 19.17 15.38
C ARG A 555 25.91 20.44 16.23
N THR A 556 24.82 20.70 16.95
CA THR A 556 24.74 21.83 17.89
C THR A 556 25.54 21.53 19.15
N ILE A 557 26.76 22.09 19.23
CA ILE A 557 27.66 21.93 20.37
C ILE A 557 27.53 23.12 21.32
N TYR A 558 27.33 22.82 22.60
CA TYR A 558 27.32 23.80 23.68
C TYR A 558 28.71 23.88 24.31
N ASN A 559 29.34 25.04 24.17
CA ASN A 559 30.65 25.37 24.74
C ASN A 559 30.42 26.00 26.12
N MET A 560 30.90 25.38 27.19
CA MET A 560 30.55 25.74 28.58
C MET A 560 31.79 25.81 29.49
N VAL A 561 31.88 26.86 30.29
CA VAL A 561 32.77 26.94 31.46
C VAL A 561 31.92 27.08 32.72
N TYR A 562 32.15 26.23 33.72
CA TYR A 562 31.44 26.29 35.00
C TYR A 562 32.40 26.21 36.18
N LYS A 563 31.98 26.78 37.31
CA LYS A 563 32.65 26.67 38.60
C LYS A 563 31.93 25.61 39.44
N ASP A 564 32.67 24.64 39.97
CA ASP A 564 32.18 23.72 40.99
C ASP A 564 32.02 24.42 42.35
N GLY A 565 30.87 24.23 43.00
CA GLY A 565 30.53 24.84 44.29
C GLY A 565 31.45 24.40 45.42
N LYS A 566 31.72 23.08 45.53
CA LYS A 566 32.47 22.48 46.63
C LYS A 566 33.99 22.75 46.59
N THR A 567 34.61 22.69 45.41
CA THR A 567 36.07 22.85 45.26
C THR A 567 36.49 24.24 44.77
N GLY A 568 35.56 25.06 44.26
CA GLY A 568 35.86 26.36 43.67
C GLY A 568 36.61 26.31 42.33
N THR A 569 36.93 25.11 41.83
CA THR A 569 37.65 24.90 40.57
C THR A 569 36.75 25.18 39.37
N ALA A 570 37.30 25.82 38.34
CA ALA A 570 36.63 26.03 37.06
C ALA A 570 36.98 24.92 36.07
N TYR A 571 35.96 24.37 35.42
CA TYR A 571 36.03 23.32 34.41
C TYR A 571 35.50 23.84 33.07
N ILE A 572 36.03 23.32 31.96
CA ILE A 572 35.63 23.62 30.59
C ILE A 572 35.20 22.34 29.86
N LYS A 573 34.11 22.41 29.09
CA LYS A 573 33.65 21.31 28.23
C LYS A 573 32.92 21.78 26.98
N ARG A 574 32.80 20.86 26.04
CA ARG A 574 31.99 20.94 24.82
C ARG A 574 31.13 19.69 24.73
N PHE A 575 29.83 19.85 24.51
CA PHE A 575 28.89 18.71 24.48
C PHE A 575 27.68 19.00 23.57
N PRO A 576 27.15 17.99 22.87
CA PRO A 576 25.80 18.04 22.30
C PRO A 576 24.75 17.71 23.37
N VAL A 577 23.50 18.13 23.15
CA VAL A 577 22.35 17.61 23.91
C VAL A 577 21.68 16.51 23.09
N GLY A 578 22.28 15.31 23.13
CA GLY A 578 21.62 14.09 22.64
C GLY A 578 20.36 13.74 23.46
N GLY A 579 19.75 12.59 23.18
CA GLY A 579 18.45 12.18 23.75
C GLY A 579 18.23 12.50 25.25
N VAL A 580 17.08 13.11 25.54
CA VAL A 580 16.59 13.50 26.87
C VAL A 580 15.10 13.18 27.03
N THR A 581 14.68 12.81 28.23
CA THR A 581 13.27 12.87 28.66
C THR A 581 12.83 14.32 28.84
N ARG A 582 11.64 14.67 28.35
CA ARG A 582 10.99 15.97 28.58
C ARG A 582 10.76 16.23 30.07
N ASP A 583 10.72 17.51 30.43
CA ASP A 583 10.37 18.08 31.75
C ASP A 583 11.25 17.58 32.92
N LYS A 584 12.36 16.90 32.61
CA LYS A 584 13.36 16.41 33.56
C LYS A 584 14.58 17.33 33.58
N GLU A 585 14.96 17.79 34.77
CA GLU A 585 16.20 18.55 34.97
C GLU A 585 17.44 17.62 34.85
N TYR A 586 18.45 18.06 34.11
CA TYR A 586 19.76 17.42 33.99
C TYR A 586 20.85 18.39 34.45
N ASP A 587 21.61 18.02 35.47
CA ASP A 587 22.75 18.81 35.94
C ASP A 587 23.95 18.65 34.97
N LEU A 588 24.50 19.78 34.49
CA LEU A 588 25.69 19.83 33.64
C LEU A 588 26.99 20.06 34.45
N THR A 589 26.93 20.03 35.78
CA THR A 589 28.04 20.32 36.70
C THR A 589 28.48 19.05 37.45
N LYS A 590 28.67 19.13 38.77
CA LYS A 590 29.03 18.02 39.67
C LYS A 590 27.93 17.67 40.69
N GLY A 591 26.73 18.26 40.60
CA GLY A 591 25.72 18.11 41.67
C GLY A 591 26.07 18.83 42.96
N SER A 592 27.11 19.67 42.98
CA SER A 592 27.57 20.33 44.21
C SER A 592 26.88 21.69 44.40
N LYS A 593 26.24 21.87 45.56
CA LYS A 593 25.49 23.09 45.90
C LYS A 593 26.39 24.33 45.79
N GLY A 594 25.92 25.36 45.08
CA GLY A 594 26.69 26.57 44.80
C GLY A 594 27.62 26.50 43.59
N SER A 595 27.47 25.47 42.74
CA SER A 595 28.01 25.48 41.38
C SER A 595 27.35 26.59 40.55
N LYS A 596 28.09 27.19 39.61
CA LYS A 596 27.56 28.23 38.71
C LYS A 596 28.29 28.27 37.37
N THR A 597 27.55 28.39 36.29
CA THR A 597 28.05 28.64 34.93
C THR A 597 28.71 30.02 34.84
N LEU A 598 29.89 30.09 34.19
CA LEU A 598 30.71 31.30 34.04
C LEU A 598 30.81 31.81 32.59
N TYR A 599 30.69 30.90 31.63
CA TYR A 599 30.64 31.19 30.19
C TYR A 599 29.82 30.10 29.50
N PHE A 600 29.02 30.48 28.52
CA PHE A 600 28.17 29.57 27.75
C PHE A 600 27.95 30.16 26.35
N THR A 601 28.21 29.36 25.30
CA THR A 601 27.75 29.66 23.94
C THR A 601 27.16 28.40 23.28
N ALA A 602 26.06 28.57 22.56
CA ALA A 602 25.43 27.56 21.72
C ALA A 602 25.91 27.75 20.28
N ASN A 603 26.50 26.71 19.67
CA ASN A 603 27.22 26.81 18.41
C ASN A 603 26.65 25.76 17.42
N PRO A 604 25.72 26.14 16.51
CA PRO A 604 24.96 25.22 15.66
C PRO A 604 25.77 24.40 14.65
N ASN A 605 27.02 24.79 14.36
CA ASN A 605 27.96 24.03 13.52
C ASN A 605 29.17 23.56 14.32
N GLY A 606 29.05 23.46 15.64
CA GLY A 606 30.16 23.09 16.51
C GLY A 606 31.30 24.11 16.52
N GLU A 607 31.03 25.40 16.30
CA GLU A 607 32.03 26.45 16.25
C GLU A 607 32.89 26.50 17.54
N ALA A 608 34.21 26.65 17.38
CA ALA A 608 35.18 26.58 18.47
C ALA A 608 35.83 27.94 18.77
N GLU A 609 35.25 28.69 19.70
CA GLU A 609 35.69 30.05 20.06
C GLU A 609 37.04 30.09 20.81
N VAL A 610 37.71 31.24 20.78
CA VAL A 610 38.85 31.55 21.66
C VAL A 610 38.40 32.52 22.76
N ILE A 611 38.62 32.16 24.02
CA ILE A 611 38.25 32.96 25.20
C ILE A 611 39.48 33.46 25.95
N ASN A 612 39.42 34.71 26.43
CA ASN A 612 40.35 35.24 27.42
C ASN A 612 39.79 35.03 28.83
N VAL A 613 40.61 34.46 29.72
CA VAL A 613 40.25 34.13 31.10
C VAL A 613 41.06 35.01 32.06
N ALA A 614 40.37 35.92 32.76
CA ALA A 614 40.97 36.77 33.78
C ALA A 614 40.75 36.18 35.17
N LEU A 615 41.83 35.96 35.92
CA LEU A 615 41.81 35.42 37.29
C LEU A 615 41.66 36.54 38.34
N LYS A 616 41.19 36.19 39.54
CA LYS A 616 41.25 37.09 40.71
C LYS A 616 42.69 37.19 41.21
N PRO A 617 43.23 38.40 41.48
CA PRO A 617 44.58 38.54 42.01
C PRO A 617 44.78 37.80 43.34
N MET A 618 45.84 37.00 43.42
CA MET A 618 46.33 36.38 44.67
C MET A 618 47.85 36.27 44.60
N SER A 619 48.51 36.31 45.76
CA SER A 619 49.98 36.41 45.91
C SER A 619 50.82 35.27 45.32
N LYS A 620 50.19 34.23 44.77
CA LYS A 620 50.83 33.06 44.12
C LYS A 620 50.67 33.02 42.59
N LEU A 621 49.98 33.99 41.97
CA LEU A 621 49.72 34.02 40.53
C LEU A 621 50.73 34.91 39.78
N ARG A 622 51.48 34.33 38.83
CA ARG A 622 52.40 35.06 37.94
C ARG A 622 51.78 35.52 36.61
N LYS A 623 50.72 34.85 36.14
CA LYS A 623 49.89 35.30 35.01
C LYS A 623 48.47 35.55 35.53
N LEU A 624 47.93 36.74 35.29
CA LEU A 624 46.58 37.14 35.71
C LEU A 624 45.52 36.95 34.62
N THR A 625 45.96 36.88 33.37
CA THR A 625 45.15 36.57 32.18
C THR A 625 45.84 35.50 31.34
N PHE A 626 45.05 34.69 30.65
CA PHE A 626 45.50 33.78 29.59
C PHE A 626 44.37 33.57 28.59
N ASP A 627 44.72 33.16 27.36
CA ASP A 627 43.76 32.73 26.35
C ASP A 627 43.67 31.20 26.33
N HIS A 628 42.52 30.66 25.95
CA HIS A 628 42.34 29.23 25.69
C HIS A 628 41.32 29.03 24.55
N ASN A 629 41.55 28.01 23.73
CA ASN A 629 40.79 27.73 22.52
C ASN A 629 39.86 26.53 22.76
N PHE A 630 38.57 26.66 22.48
CA PHE A 630 37.63 25.55 22.58
C PHE A 630 37.97 24.40 21.61
N ALA A 631 38.72 24.62 20.53
CA ALA A 631 39.15 23.55 19.62
C ALA A 631 40.11 22.54 20.29
N GLU A 632 40.86 22.96 21.32
CA GLU A 632 41.72 22.09 22.14
C GLU A 632 40.91 21.18 23.08
N THR A 633 39.61 21.48 23.27
CA THR A 633 38.71 20.68 24.11
C THR A 633 37.94 19.68 23.24
N ALA A 634 38.18 18.39 23.45
CA ALA A 634 37.40 17.33 22.84
C ALA A 634 35.91 17.41 23.23
N ILE A 635 35.04 17.18 22.26
CA ILE A 635 33.59 17.07 22.47
C ILE A 635 33.31 15.77 23.24
N LYS A 636 32.47 15.84 24.28
CA LYS A 636 32.10 14.69 25.13
C LYS A 636 30.61 14.79 25.50
N GLY A 637 29.97 13.68 25.88
CA GLY A 637 28.57 13.68 26.28
C GLY A 637 28.26 14.61 27.47
N ARG A 638 27.03 15.13 27.55
CA ARG A 638 26.61 16.19 28.49
C ARG A 638 26.96 15.97 29.96
N GLY A 639 26.95 14.72 30.44
CA GLY A 639 27.31 14.34 31.82
C GLY A 639 28.81 14.36 32.12
N SER A 640 29.67 14.66 31.14
CA SER A 640 31.11 14.80 31.32
C SER A 640 31.44 15.95 32.28
N GLN A 641 32.39 15.71 33.17
CA GLN A 641 32.96 16.72 34.06
C GLN A 641 33.65 17.86 33.31
N GLY A 642 34.24 17.57 32.15
CA GLY A 642 35.15 18.48 31.45
C GLY A 642 36.58 18.53 32.00
N ASN A 643 37.43 19.27 31.31
CA ASN A 643 38.83 19.50 31.65
C ASN A 643 38.95 20.63 32.69
N ILE A 644 40.03 20.65 33.49
CA ILE A 644 40.26 21.73 34.46
C ILE A 644 40.80 22.97 33.72
N LEU A 645 40.03 24.05 33.72
CA LEU A 645 40.45 25.35 33.16
C LEU A 645 41.30 26.14 34.17
N SER A 646 40.92 26.14 35.44
CA SER A 646 41.65 26.84 36.50
C SER A 646 41.29 26.31 37.89
N LYS A 647 42.31 26.02 38.71
CA LYS A 647 42.15 25.78 40.16
C LYS A 647 42.00 27.09 40.97
N TYR A 648 42.19 28.24 40.34
CA TYR A 648 42.08 29.57 40.94
C TYR A 648 40.78 30.27 40.53
N ALA A 649 40.21 31.06 41.44
CA ALA A 649 38.97 31.77 41.21
C ALA A 649 39.07 32.75 40.01
N ILE A 650 38.21 32.54 39.01
CA ILE A 650 38.06 33.41 37.85
C ILE A 650 37.38 34.73 38.27
N LYS A 651 37.82 35.85 37.68
CA LYS A 651 37.22 37.19 37.81
C LYS A 651 36.21 37.47 36.71
N LYS A 652 36.57 37.19 35.44
CA LYS A 652 35.70 37.31 34.25
C LYS A 652 36.26 36.43 33.12
N ILE A 653 35.39 35.99 32.21
CA ILE A 653 35.73 35.42 30.91
C ILE A 653 35.20 36.35 29.82
N THR A 654 35.95 36.54 28.74
CA THR A 654 35.54 37.35 27.58
C THR A 654 35.91 36.66 26.28
N LEU A 655 34.99 36.62 25.32
CA LEU A 655 35.26 36.19 23.94
C LEU A 655 36.38 37.04 23.33
N LYS A 656 37.35 36.38 22.68
CA LYS A 656 38.47 37.02 21.96
C LYS A 656 38.26 36.94 20.44
N SER A 657 37.83 35.78 19.94
CA SER A 657 37.48 35.59 18.52
C SER A 657 36.45 34.46 18.37
N LYS A 658 35.51 34.63 17.44
CA LYS A 658 34.60 33.55 17.01
C LYS A 658 35.40 32.41 16.38
N GLY A 659 34.87 31.19 16.50
CA GLY A 659 35.49 29.99 15.94
C GLY A 659 35.12 29.71 14.49
N VAL A 660 35.87 28.79 13.89
CA VAL A 660 35.46 28.04 12.69
C VAL A 660 34.70 26.77 13.16
N SER A 661 33.88 26.17 12.30
CA SER A 661 33.28 24.85 12.56
C SER A 661 34.36 23.78 12.76
N THR A 662 34.11 22.82 13.66
CA THR A 662 35.02 21.69 13.93
C THR A 662 34.34 20.34 13.68
N LEU A 663 33.48 20.25 12.67
CA LEU A 663 32.68 19.07 12.34
C LEU A 663 32.83 18.69 10.86
N ALA A 664 32.63 17.41 10.54
CA ALA A 664 32.72 16.86 9.19
C ALA A 664 31.52 17.28 8.29
N GLY A 665 31.64 16.96 6.99
CA GLY A 665 30.56 17.14 6.02
C GLY A 665 29.40 16.17 6.23
N ARG A 666 28.23 16.52 5.70
CA ARG A 666 27.02 15.69 5.75
C ARG A 666 27.01 14.77 4.53
N LYS A 667 27.05 13.45 4.73
CA LYS A 667 26.90 12.46 3.64
C LYS A 667 25.44 12.44 3.19
N ILE A 668 25.20 12.54 1.89
CA ILE A 668 23.84 12.66 1.33
C ILE A 668 23.66 11.72 0.13
N TRP A 669 22.51 11.05 0.10
CA TRP A 669 22.07 10.18 -0.98
C TRP A 669 20.78 10.69 -1.62
N TYR A 670 20.55 10.36 -2.89
CA TYR A 670 19.32 10.63 -3.64
C TYR A 670 18.61 9.32 -3.96
N ASP A 671 17.36 9.19 -3.51
CA ASP A 671 16.50 8.06 -3.83
C ASP A 671 15.70 8.37 -5.13
N PRO A 672 15.85 7.59 -6.23
CA PRO A 672 15.16 7.84 -7.49
C PRO A 672 13.70 7.37 -7.51
N ILE A 673 13.26 6.52 -6.57
CA ILE A 673 11.87 6.05 -6.45
C ILE A 673 11.05 7.12 -5.73
N VAL A 674 11.59 7.63 -4.63
CA VAL A 674 10.99 8.67 -3.78
C VAL A 674 11.18 10.07 -4.39
N LYS A 675 12.31 10.29 -5.07
CA LYS A 675 12.77 11.57 -5.65
C LYS A 675 13.03 12.63 -4.58
N ARG A 676 13.73 12.23 -3.51
CA ARG A 676 14.18 13.07 -2.38
C ARG A 676 15.59 12.71 -1.95
N LEU A 677 16.21 13.59 -1.16
CA LEU A 677 17.49 13.34 -0.51
C LEU A 677 17.26 12.61 0.82
N ASN A 678 18.20 11.74 1.22
CA ASN A 678 18.12 11.04 2.51
C ASN A 678 19.49 10.83 3.19
N GLU A 679 19.40 10.57 4.51
CA GLU A 679 20.48 10.29 5.46
C GLU A 679 21.19 8.94 5.35
N ASN A 680 20.49 7.96 4.78
CA ASN A 680 20.44 6.62 5.39
C ASN A 680 21.18 5.56 4.56
N GLY A 681 22.03 5.97 3.61
CA GLY A 681 22.66 5.05 2.67
C GLY A 681 21.78 4.59 1.50
N HIS A 682 20.54 5.05 1.40
CA HIS A 682 19.59 4.55 0.40
C HIS A 682 19.65 5.34 -0.91
N GLY A 683 19.80 4.63 -2.03
CA GLY A 683 19.86 5.24 -3.37
C GLY A 683 21.27 5.70 -3.77
N ARG A 684 21.35 6.68 -4.67
CA ARG A 684 22.62 7.15 -5.26
C ARG A 684 23.33 8.13 -4.33
N TYR A 685 24.54 7.80 -3.90
CA TYR A 685 25.39 8.73 -3.15
C TYR A 685 25.73 9.98 -3.99
N LEU A 686 25.61 11.18 -3.38
CA LEU A 686 25.93 12.46 -4.03
C LEU A 686 27.25 13.08 -3.53
N GLY A 687 27.74 12.67 -2.37
CA GLY A 687 28.97 13.19 -1.75
C GLY A 687 28.79 13.66 -0.30
N GLU A 688 29.84 14.30 0.24
CA GLU A 688 29.77 15.07 1.49
C GLU A 688 29.53 16.56 1.21
N PHE A 689 28.58 17.14 1.97
CA PHE A 689 28.14 18.53 1.83
C PHE A 689 28.47 19.35 3.07
N GLN A 690 29.10 20.51 2.85
CA GLN A 690 29.29 21.60 3.79
C GLN A 690 28.24 22.69 3.55
N ALA A 691 28.20 23.71 4.41
CA ALA A 691 27.10 24.70 4.45
C ALA A 691 26.95 25.57 3.18
N GLU A 692 27.99 25.67 2.35
CA GLU A 692 28.00 26.47 1.11
C GLU A 692 27.84 25.61 -0.16
N ASP A 693 27.86 24.29 -0.03
CA ASP A 693 27.73 23.36 -1.16
C ASP A 693 26.32 23.35 -1.76
N LYS A 694 26.23 23.13 -3.07
CA LYS A 694 24.98 23.08 -3.84
C LYS A 694 24.86 21.78 -4.63
N ILE A 695 23.65 21.40 -5.00
CA ILE A 695 23.36 20.26 -5.87
C ILE A 695 23.06 20.78 -7.27
N LEU A 696 23.70 20.18 -8.27
CA LEU A 696 23.48 20.44 -9.68
C LEU A 696 22.41 19.50 -10.23
N CYS A 697 21.30 20.06 -10.74
CA CYS A 697 20.22 19.33 -11.38
C CYS A 697 20.17 19.68 -12.87
N VAL A 698 20.18 18.70 -13.77
CA VAL A 698 20.17 18.92 -15.23
C VAL A 698 18.99 18.21 -15.90
N PHE A 699 18.25 18.93 -16.74
CA PHE A 699 16.98 18.48 -17.34
C PHE A 699 17.10 18.12 -18.82
N ASN A 700 16.14 17.32 -19.31
CA ASN A 700 16.08 16.84 -20.70
C ASN A 700 15.88 17.92 -21.78
N ASP A 701 15.45 19.12 -21.40
CA ASP A 701 15.32 20.29 -22.27
C ASP A 701 16.64 21.06 -22.51
N GLY A 702 17.74 20.63 -21.90
CA GLY A 702 19.01 21.35 -21.98
C GLY A 702 19.07 22.61 -21.10
N SER A 703 18.30 22.63 -20.01
CA SER A 703 18.46 23.55 -18.89
C SER A 703 19.04 22.86 -17.66
N TYR A 704 19.57 23.66 -16.74
CA TYR A 704 20.02 23.24 -15.42
C TYR A 704 19.50 24.17 -14.33
N GLU A 705 19.54 23.70 -13.09
CA GLU A 705 19.14 24.42 -11.90
C GLU A 705 20.04 24.00 -10.73
N LEU A 706 20.26 24.92 -9.78
CA LEU A 706 20.95 24.60 -8.53
C LEU A 706 19.93 24.46 -7.40
N SER A 707 20.04 23.37 -6.66
CA SER A 707 19.23 23.07 -5.48
C SER A 707 20.07 23.15 -4.20
N SER A 708 19.43 23.37 -3.06
CA SER A 708 20.06 23.13 -1.75
C SER A 708 20.12 21.62 -1.45
N PHE A 709 20.87 21.25 -0.43
CA PHE A 709 20.93 19.88 0.08
C PHE A 709 19.90 19.61 1.20
N ASP A 710 18.78 20.34 1.22
CA ASP A 710 17.71 20.12 2.18
C ASP A 710 16.94 18.83 1.86
N LEU A 711 16.68 18.01 2.88
CA LEU A 711 16.00 16.71 2.74
C LEU A 711 14.52 16.87 2.33
N THR A 712 13.95 18.06 2.52
CA THR A 712 12.59 18.39 2.06
C THR A 712 12.49 18.67 0.56
N ASN A 713 13.61 18.82 -0.16
CA ASN A 713 13.60 19.13 -1.59
C ASN A 713 13.08 17.96 -2.44
N HIS A 714 12.18 18.26 -3.38
CA HIS A 714 11.70 17.32 -4.40
C HIS A 714 12.39 17.57 -5.75
N PHE A 715 12.46 16.53 -6.60
CA PHE A 715 13.18 16.57 -7.88
C PHE A 715 12.31 16.01 -9.02
N ASP A 716 12.24 16.74 -10.15
CA ASP A 716 11.41 16.42 -11.33
C ASP A 716 11.91 15.17 -12.07
N ASP A 717 10.97 14.33 -12.52
CA ASP A 717 11.22 13.17 -13.41
C ASP A 717 11.95 13.52 -14.72
N LYS A 718 11.90 14.78 -15.15
CA LYS A 718 12.57 15.26 -16.37
C LYS A 718 14.07 15.54 -16.16
N MET A 719 14.59 15.36 -14.95
CA MET A 719 16.00 15.47 -14.61
C MET A 719 16.76 14.22 -15.11
N ILE A 720 17.78 14.44 -15.95
CA ILE A 720 18.68 13.39 -16.45
C ILE A 720 19.84 13.14 -15.47
N ARG A 721 20.30 14.19 -14.77
CA ARG A 721 21.51 14.12 -13.94
C ARG A 721 21.39 14.94 -12.66
N ILE A 722 21.86 14.35 -11.56
CA ILE A 722 22.03 14.95 -10.24
C ILE A 722 23.42 14.59 -9.71
N GLU A 723 24.19 15.59 -9.30
CA GLU A 723 25.48 15.43 -8.61
C GLU A 723 25.79 16.69 -7.76
N LYS A 724 26.77 16.59 -6.86
CA LYS A 724 27.30 17.77 -6.15
C LYS A 724 27.87 18.76 -7.18
N LEU A 725 27.60 20.06 -7.00
CA LEU A 725 28.18 21.11 -7.85
C LEU A 725 29.70 21.16 -7.65
N ASP A 726 30.42 21.02 -8.75
CA ASP A 726 31.87 21.21 -8.86
C ASP A 726 32.10 22.24 -9.99
N MET A 727 32.83 23.30 -9.67
CA MET A 727 33.03 24.47 -10.54
C MET A 727 34.17 24.25 -11.55
N ASP A 728 35.11 23.36 -11.23
CA ASP A 728 36.28 23.04 -12.09
C ASP A 728 35.96 21.89 -13.07
N LYS A 729 34.81 21.22 -12.90
CA LYS A 729 34.41 20.02 -13.64
C LYS A 729 33.85 20.36 -15.03
N VAL A 730 34.50 19.84 -16.07
CA VAL A 730 34.13 20.07 -17.47
C VAL A 730 33.08 19.05 -17.93
N TYR A 731 32.04 19.55 -18.59
CA TYR A 731 30.96 18.75 -19.16
C TYR A 731 31.00 18.80 -20.69
N ALA A 732 30.84 17.64 -21.34
CA ALA A 732 30.70 17.51 -22.78
C ALA A 732 29.24 17.24 -23.16
N CYS A 733 28.64 18.11 -23.98
CA CYS A 733 27.25 18.03 -24.41
C CYS A 733 27.14 17.93 -25.93
N ILE A 734 26.30 17.00 -26.40
CA ILE A 734 25.81 16.96 -27.77
C ILE A 734 24.34 17.37 -27.78
N HIS A 735 24.00 18.35 -28.61
CA HIS A 735 22.63 18.84 -28.79
C HIS A 735 22.30 19.02 -30.27
N PHE A 736 21.01 19.03 -30.58
CA PHE A 736 20.48 19.30 -31.92
C PHE A 736 19.79 20.66 -31.91
N GLU A 737 20.07 21.48 -32.92
CA GLU A 737 19.46 22.80 -33.08
C GLU A 737 18.34 22.77 -34.13
N GLY A 738 17.10 23.02 -33.70
CA GLY A 738 15.91 22.89 -34.55
C GLY A 738 15.92 23.80 -35.80
N LYS A 739 16.55 24.98 -35.70
CA LYS A 739 16.63 25.99 -36.77
C LYS A 739 17.50 25.53 -37.94
N SER A 740 18.75 25.14 -37.66
CA SER A 740 19.72 24.76 -38.68
C SER A 740 19.67 23.26 -39.01
N LYS A 741 18.97 22.46 -38.18
CA LYS A 741 18.85 21.00 -38.25
C LYS A 741 20.19 20.26 -38.16
N ASN A 742 21.15 20.87 -37.46
CA ASN A 742 22.48 20.30 -37.24
C ASN A 742 22.66 19.82 -35.80
N TYR A 743 23.49 18.80 -35.66
CA TYR A 743 24.03 18.36 -34.39
C TYR A 743 25.28 19.18 -34.06
N TYR A 744 25.40 19.63 -32.81
CA TYR A 744 26.53 20.40 -32.30
C TYR A 744 27.12 19.75 -31.04
N ILE A 745 28.43 19.86 -30.91
CA ILE A 745 29.21 19.47 -29.72
C ILE A 745 29.68 20.73 -29.00
N LYS A 746 29.55 20.78 -27.67
CA LYS A 746 30.19 21.81 -26.83
C LYS A 746 30.75 21.22 -25.54
N ARG A 747 31.87 21.78 -25.05
CA ARG A 747 32.39 21.57 -23.69
C ARG A 747 32.32 22.86 -22.89
N PHE A 748 31.93 22.79 -21.62
CA PHE A 748 31.71 23.94 -20.73
C PHE A 748 31.76 23.51 -19.25
N THR A 749 31.92 24.47 -18.34
CA THR A 749 31.63 24.32 -16.90
C THR A 749 30.30 25.00 -16.56
N PHE A 750 29.63 24.58 -15.49
CA PHE A 750 28.39 25.24 -15.02
C PHE A 750 28.72 26.53 -14.25
N GLU A 751 27.82 27.51 -14.30
CA GLU A 751 27.98 28.80 -13.62
C GLU A 751 27.28 28.75 -12.25
N ASP A 752 27.78 29.49 -11.25
CA ASP A 752 27.08 29.58 -9.97
C ASP A 752 25.81 30.44 -10.10
N LEU A 753 24.69 29.90 -9.62
CA LEU A 753 23.38 30.50 -9.70
C LEU A 753 22.74 30.66 -8.32
N ALA A 754 21.75 31.53 -8.26
CA ALA A 754 20.77 31.53 -7.17
C ALA A 754 20.00 30.21 -7.19
N ILE A 755 19.81 29.61 -6.01
CA ILE A 755 19.04 28.37 -5.83
C ILE A 755 17.61 28.58 -6.34
N GLY A 756 17.04 27.61 -7.04
CA GLY A 756 15.69 27.70 -7.60
C GLY A 756 15.58 28.48 -8.93
N LYS A 757 16.71 28.74 -9.61
CA LYS A 757 16.77 29.48 -10.89
C LYS A 757 17.22 28.59 -12.05
N ARG A 758 16.26 27.95 -12.71
CA ARG A 758 16.45 27.22 -13.97
C ARG A 758 17.00 28.11 -15.09
N THR A 759 18.02 27.65 -15.79
CA THR A 759 18.71 28.40 -16.86
C THR A 759 19.04 27.48 -18.04
N GLY A 760 18.69 27.87 -19.27
CA GLY A 760 19.00 27.13 -20.50
C GLY A 760 20.47 27.23 -20.90
N PHE A 761 21.03 26.13 -21.41
CA PHE A 761 22.38 26.08 -21.99
C PHE A 761 22.43 25.54 -23.43
N ILE A 762 21.31 25.07 -24.01
CA ILE A 762 21.16 24.82 -25.45
C ILE A 762 20.33 25.93 -26.11
N SER A 763 20.09 25.83 -27.41
CA SER A 763 19.25 26.78 -28.15
C SER A 763 17.77 26.69 -27.75
N GLU A 764 17.14 27.83 -27.44
CA GLU A 764 15.71 27.92 -27.07
C GLU A 764 14.76 27.82 -28.30
N GLU A 765 15.30 27.70 -29.53
CA GLU A 765 14.47 27.62 -30.74
C GLU A 765 13.76 26.27 -30.89
N SER A 766 12.50 26.32 -31.34
CA SER A 766 11.60 25.16 -31.45
C SER A 766 12.21 23.98 -32.20
N GLY A 767 12.11 22.80 -31.60
CA GLY A 767 12.68 21.55 -32.11
C GLY A 767 14.11 21.25 -31.67
N SER A 768 14.77 22.16 -30.95
CA SER A 768 16.09 21.91 -30.36
C SER A 768 15.99 20.93 -29.18
N LYS A 769 17.01 20.07 -28.98
CA LYS A 769 17.03 19.02 -27.94
C LYS A 769 18.45 18.69 -27.49
N MET A 770 18.63 18.37 -26.20
CA MET A 770 19.81 17.65 -25.73
C MET A 770 19.75 16.19 -26.21
N ILE A 771 20.91 15.59 -26.50
CA ILE A 771 21.04 14.17 -26.87
C ILE A 771 21.97 13.44 -25.91
N LEU A 772 23.08 14.08 -25.54
CA LEU A 772 24.10 13.51 -24.67
C LEU A 772 24.66 14.58 -23.73
N LEU A 773 24.88 14.21 -22.47
CA LEU A 773 25.69 14.98 -21.52
C LEU A 773 26.57 14.01 -20.72
N SER A 774 27.88 14.12 -20.92
CA SER A 774 28.91 13.38 -20.18
C SER A 774 29.74 14.35 -19.33
N ASN A 775 30.26 13.85 -18.21
CA ASN A 775 31.24 14.54 -17.36
C ASN A 775 32.60 13.83 -17.34
N ALA A 776 32.86 12.99 -18.35
CA ALA A 776 34.12 12.26 -18.49
C ALA A 776 35.26 13.15 -19.00
N ASP A 777 36.49 12.87 -18.58
CA ASP A 777 37.68 13.55 -19.08
C ASP A 777 37.85 13.29 -20.59
N HIS A 778 37.69 12.03 -21.00
CA HIS A 778 37.77 11.53 -22.37
C HIS A 778 36.49 10.76 -22.78
N PRO A 779 35.39 11.44 -23.19
CA PRO A 779 34.17 10.79 -23.65
C PRO A 779 34.27 10.42 -25.13
N ILE A 780 34.23 9.14 -25.47
CA ILE A 780 34.27 8.66 -26.87
C ILE A 780 32.87 8.33 -27.35
N VAL A 781 32.48 8.89 -28.50
CA VAL A 781 31.14 8.76 -29.09
C VAL A 781 31.24 8.22 -30.51
N LYS A 782 30.44 7.19 -30.81
CA LYS A 782 30.23 6.66 -32.16
C LYS A 782 29.07 7.38 -32.84
N ILE A 783 29.29 7.81 -34.07
CA ILE A 783 28.37 8.60 -34.90
C ILE A 783 28.11 7.81 -36.18
N GLU A 784 26.84 7.49 -36.44
CA GLU A 784 26.37 6.87 -37.68
C GLU A 784 25.82 7.99 -38.59
N SER A 785 26.45 8.26 -39.74
CA SER A 785 26.02 9.32 -40.67
C SER A 785 25.86 8.83 -42.11
N LEU A 786 25.04 9.55 -42.91
CA LEU A 786 24.80 9.23 -44.32
C LEU A 786 25.65 10.11 -45.25
N LYS A 787 26.53 9.48 -46.04
CA LYS A 787 27.48 10.16 -46.92
C LYS A 787 26.88 10.40 -48.31
N GLY A 788 26.41 11.63 -48.52
CA GLY A 788 25.97 12.16 -49.81
C GLY A 788 24.65 11.57 -50.36
N LYS A 789 24.31 11.91 -51.62
CA LYS A 789 23.06 11.50 -52.29
C LYS A 789 22.87 9.98 -52.44
N SER A 790 23.91 9.20 -52.19
CA SER A 790 23.95 7.73 -52.30
C SER A 790 23.60 6.99 -51.01
N GLN A 791 23.33 7.69 -49.89
CA GLN A 791 22.91 7.10 -48.60
C GLN A 791 23.81 5.94 -48.12
N ILE A 792 25.14 6.11 -48.24
CA ILE A 792 26.10 5.16 -47.69
C ILE A 792 26.27 5.45 -46.20
N PHE A 793 26.12 4.44 -45.35
CA PHE A 793 26.41 4.54 -43.92
C PHE A 793 27.92 4.69 -43.67
N ASP A 794 28.27 5.68 -42.88
CA ASP A 794 29.63 6.07 -42.52
C ASP A 794 29.70 6.13 -40.99
N GLU A 795 30.38 5.17 -40.38
CA GLU A 795 30.57 5.07 -38.93
C GLU A 795 31.88 5.75 -38.53
N GLN A 796 31.81 6.71 -37.61
CA GLN A 796 32.99 7.39 -37.07
C GLN A 796 32.95 7.41 -35.54
N GLU A 797 34.07 7.07 -34.90
CA GLU A 797 34.29 7.33 -33.47
C GLU A 797 35.02 8.65 -33.28
N LEU A 798 34.65 9.40 -32.24
CA LEU A 798 35.12 10.74 -31.95
C LEU A 798 35.29 10.92 -30.44
N ASP A 799 36.50 11.27 -29.99
CA ASP A 799 36.70 11.78 -28.63
C ASP A 799 36.20 13.23 -28.57
N LEU A 800 35.23 13.48 -27.69
CA LEU A 800 34.66 14.82 -27.50
C LEU A 800 35.66 15.81 -26.89
N SER A 801 36.70 15.32 -26.22
CA SER A 801 37.72 16.13 -25.57
C SER A 801 38.71 16.76 -26.57
N GLU A 802 39.12 16.01 -27.59
CA GLU A 802 39.97 16.50 -28.69
C GLU A 802 39.15 17.34 -29.70
N ALA A 803 37.87 16.99 -29.90
CA ALA A 803 37.02 17.64 -30.89
C ALA A 803 36.64 19.10 -30.57
N ILE A 804 36.72 19.52 -29.30
CA ILE A 804 36.47 20.91 -28.90
C ILE A 804 37.13 21.32 -27.57
N GLU A 805 37.66 22.54 -27.54
CA GLU A 805 38.07 23.24 -26.31
C GLU A 805 36.87 23.64 -25.45
N VAL A 806 37.12 23.95 -24.17
CA VAL A 806 36.09 24.46 -23.25
C VAL A 806 35.64 25.86 -23.69
N LYS A 807 34.35 26.03 -23.93
CA LYS A 807 33.70 27.30 -24.26
C LYS A 807 32.77 27.73 -23.12
N GLY A 808 32.44 29.03 -23.06
CA GLY A 808 31.46 29.54 -22.10
C GLY A 808 30.07 28.92 -22.28
N LEU A 809 29.32 28.81 -21.17
CA LEU A 809 28.05 28.08 -21.04
C LEU A 809 27.07 28.27 -22.22
N LYS A 810 26.92 29.49 -22.73
CA LYS A 810 25.97 29.86 -23.81
C LYS A 810 26.49 29.71 -25.24
N ALA A 811 27.70 29.20 -25.46
CA ALA A 811 28.22 28.95 -26.80
C ALA A 811 27.54 27.73 -27.45
N GLN A 812 27.09 27.85 -28.70
CA GLN A 812 26.44 26.74 -29.43
C GLN A 812 27.37 25.53 -29.65
N GLY A 813 28.69 25.74 -29.75
CA GLY A 813 29.67 24.67 -29.89
C GLY A 813 30.46 24.69 -31.20
N ASN A 814 30.75 23.50 -31.73
CA ASN A 814 31.19 23.21 -33.11
C ASN A 814 30.15 22.27 -33.75
N LYS A 815 29.99 22.28 -35.08
CA LYS A 815 29.08 21.32 -35.76
C LYS A 815 29.70 19.91 -35.72
N LEU A 816 28.93 18.91 -35.25
CA LEU A 816 29.41 17.57 -34.92
C LEU A 816 29.87 16.76 -36.15
N SER A 817 29.12 16.82 -37.25
CA SER A 817 29.45 16.20 -38.53
C SER A 817 28.85 17.03 -39.67
N PRO A 818 29.53 17.18 -40.83
CA PRO A 818 28.95 17.84 -42.01
C PRO A 818 27.74 17.10 -42.60
N ASN A 819 27.67 15.78 -42.39
CA ASN A 819 26.66 14.86 -42.94
C ASN A 819 25.37 14.80 -42.10
N ASP A 820 24.30 14.22 -42.66
CA ASP A 820 23.10 13.87 -41.92
C ASP A 820 23.39 12.71 -40.96
N VAL A 821 23.30 12.96 -39.65
CA VAL A 821 23.51 11.95 -38.59
C VAL A 821 22.21 11.18 -38.34
N GLN A 822 22.29 9.85 -38.42
CA GLN A 822 21.21 8.91 -38.13
C GLN A 822 21.14 8.61 -36.62
N LYS A 823 22.29 8.36 -36.00
CA LYS A 823 22.37 7.83 -34.62
C LYS A 823 23.71 8.18 -33.98
N ILE A 824 23.67 8.34 -32.65
CA ILE A 824 24.79 8.75 -31.80
C ILE A 824 24.79 7.80 -30.60
N VAL A 825 25.92 7.19 -30.28
CA VAL A 825 26.07 6.20 -29.20
C VAL A 825 27.34 6.51 -28.40
N LEU A 826 27.23 6.59 -27.08
CA LEU A 826 28.38 6.72 -26.18
C LEU A 826 29.10 5.36 -26.10
N VAL A 827 30.41 5.34 -26.33
CA VAL A 827 31.24 4.12 -26.37
C VAL A 827 32.01 3.94 -25.05
N SER A 828 32.57 5.01 -24.50
CA SER A 828 33.24 4.98 -23.21
C SER A 828 33.21 6.32 -22.48
N GLU A 829 33.00 6.26 -21.17
CA GLU A 829 33.35 7.31 -20.21
C GLU A 829 34.61 6.87 -19.46
N LYS A 830 35.69 7.66 -19.52
CA LYS A 830 36.90 7.47 -18.71
C LYS A 830 37.23 8.75 -17.97
N ASN A 831 37.65 8.59 -16.71
CA ASN A 831 38.19 9.64 -15.85
C ASN A 831 39.61 9.25 -15.45
N ASP A 832 40.57 10.16 -15.58
CA ASP A 832 42.00 9.86 -15.35
C ASP A 832 42.45 10.16 -13.91
N LYS A 833 41.51 10.10 -12.95
CA LYS A 833 41.74 10.37 -11.52
C LYS A 833 41.16 9.26 -10.63
N VAL A 834 42.02 8.28 -10.37
CA VAL A 834 42.07 7.42 -9.18
C VAL A 834 40.73 6.84 -8.72
N GLU A 835 40.51 5.57 -9.07
CA GLU A 835 39.80 4.65 -8.19
C GLU A 835 40.65 4.48 -6.92
N GLU A 836 40.21 5.03 -5.78
CA GLU A 836 40.65 4.50 -4.48
C GLU A 836 39.82 3.24 -4.23
N GLU A 837 40.46 2.07 -4.34
CA GLU A 837 39.85 0.79 -4.02
C GLU A 837 39.47 0.77 -2.53
N ILE A 838 38.18 0.96 -2.23
CA ILE A 838 37.62 0.51 -0.95
C ILE A 838 37.38 -0.99 -1.08
N THR A 839 38.44 -1.76 -0.82
CA THR A 839 38.34 -3.19 -0.53
C THR A 839 37.72 -3.38 0.86
N GLU A 840 36.39 -3.40 0.93
CA GLU A 840 35.68 -4.06 2.01
C GLU A 840 35.75 -5.59 1.75
N GLU A 841 36.87 -6.20 2.14
CA GLU A 841 36.84 -7.61 2.55
C GLU A 841 36.33 -7.65 3.99
N ASP A 842 35.29 -8.44 4.24
CA ASP A 842 34.89 -8.83 5.60
C ASP A 842 36.05 -9.60 6.25
N ASP A 843 36.47 -9.19 7.45
CA ASP A 843 36.96 -10.16 8.42
C ASP A 843 36.60 -9.74 9.85
N LEU A 844 36.32 -10.73 10.70
CA LEU A 844 35.76 -10.49 12.03
C LEU A 844 36.85 -10.20 13.07
N PRO A 845 36.56 -9.39 14.10
CA PRO A 845 37.33 -9.42 15.32
C PRO A 845 36.95 -10.66 16.14
N ASP A 846 37.73 -11.74 16.01
CA ASP A 846 37.66 -12.86 16.97
C ASP A 846 38.07 -12.39 18.37
N ASP A 847 37.12 -12.42 19.30
CA ASP A 847 37.29 -12.11 20.72
C ASP A 847 37.46 -13.40 21.53
N GLU A 848 38.63 -14.05 21.40
CA GLU A 848 39.07 -15.10 22.32
C GLU A 848 40.04 -14.52 23.36
N GLY A 849 39.50 -14.13 24.51
CA GLY A 849 40.29 -13.78 25.69
C GLY A 849 40.70 -15.00 26.49
N GLU A 850 41.99 -15.15 26.80
CA GLU A 850 42.48 -16.12 27.77
C GLU A 850 42.86 -15.47 29.11
N ASP A 851 42.03 -15.74 30.12
CA ASP A 851 42.41 -15.67 31.52
C ASP A 851 43.17 -16.98 31.84
N ASN A 852 44.48 -16.95 32.12
CA ASN A 852 45.13 -18.09 32.78
C ASN A 852 46.41 -17.76 33.56
N SER A 853 46.63 -18.52 34.63
CA SER A 853 47.67 -18.27 35.64
C SER A 853 49.02 -18.90 35.30
N GLY A 854 50.06 -18.06 35.19
CA GLY A 854 51.36 -18.44 34.62
C GLY A 854 52.34 -19.23 35.50
N ASN A 855 53.61 -19.24 35.06
CA ASN A 855 54.79 -19.33 35.93
C ASN A 855 56.07 -18.77 35.23
N GLU A 856 57.15 -18.66 35.99
CA GLU A 856 58.56 -18.30 35.68
C GLU A 856 59.13 -18.62 34.27
N GLY A 857 60.08 -17.79 33.78
CA GLY A 857 61.21 -18.33 32.97
C GLY A 857 61.83 -17.53 31.81
N LYS A 858 62.64 -16.49 32.11
CA LYS A 858 63.93 -16.11 31.48
C LYS A 858 64.23 -16.16 29.94
N ASP A 859 64.86 -15.06 29.51
CA ASP A 859 66.03 -14.93 28.59
C ASP A 859 65.96 -15.26 27.07
N ASP A 860 66.00 -14.16 26.27
CA ASP A 860 66.97 -13.87 25.20
C ASP A 860 66.97 -14.44 23.74
N ILE A 861 67.22 -13.51 22.80
CA ILE A 861 67.98 -13.59 21.51
C ILE A 861 67.28 -13.98 20.16
N ILE A 862 67.10 -12.93 19.34
CA ILE A 862 67.10 -12.73 17.86
C ILE A 862 68.18 -13.52 17.03
N PRO A 863 68.17 -13.56 15.67
CA PRO A 863 67.10 -13.66 14.64
C PRO A 863 67.45 -14.66 13.47
N GLU A 864 66.80 -14.49 12.30
CA GLU A 864 67.24 -14.76 10.88
C GLU A 864 66.37 -15.73 10.03
N VAL A 865 65.62 -15.25 9.01
CA VAL A 865 65.94 -15.06 7.56
C VAL A 865 65.88 -16.36 6.71
N GLY A 866 65.15 -16.41 5.57
CA GLY A 866 65.26 -17.61 4.72
C GLY A 866 64.48 -17.92 3.40
N LYS A 867 63.79 -17.00 2.71
CA LYS A 867 63.56 -17.02 1.22
C LYS A 867 62.94 -18.26 0.44
N GLU A 868 61.93 -17.91 -0.38
CA GLU A 868 61.81 -18.19 -1.85
C GLU A 868 61.10 -19.44 -2.49
N ASN A 869 60.08 -19.11 -3.32
CA ASN A 869 59.85 -19.49 -4.73
C ASN A 869 59.15 -20.80 -5.19
N SER A 870 57.83 -20.66 -5.42
CA SER A 870 57.10 -20.81 -6.72
C SER A 870 57.00 -22.15 -7.50
N ILE A 871 55.78 -22.44 -8.02
CA ILE A 871 55.44 -22.87 -9.41
C ILE A 871 53.89 -23.00 -9.59
N PRO A 872 53.28 -22.86 -10.80
CA PRO A 872 51.90 -22.29 -10.90
C PRO A 872 50.88 -22.95 -11.88
N VAL A 873 49.65 -22.37 -11.91
CA VAL A 873 48.63 -22.34 -13.02
C VAL A 873 47.74 -23.60 -13.32
N LYS A 874 46.44 -23.49 -12.95
CA LYS A 874 45.14 -23.64 -13.72
C LYS A 874 44.95 -24.73 -14.82
N PRO A 875 43.71 -24.99 -15.32
CA PRO A 875 42.39 -25.18 -14.66
C PRO A 875 41.51 -26.32 -15.31
N LYS A 876 40.29 -26.61 -14.80
CA LYS A 876 39.05 -26.77 -15.63
C LYS A 876 37.72 -27.02 -14.87
N PHE A 877 36.64 -26.81 -15.63
CA PHE A 877 35.19 -26.81 -15.34
C PHE A 877 34.56 -28.05 -14.69
N GLU A 878 33.36 -27.84 -14.15
CA GLU A 878 32.50 -28.80 -13.44
C GLU A 878 31.62 -29.70 -14.34
N SER A 879 31.09 -30.79 -13.76
CA SER A 879 29.70 -31.24 -14.01
C SER A 879 29.18 -32.06 -12.80
N ILE A 880 27.88 -32.03 -12.55
CA ILE A 880 27.26 -32.41 -11.26
C ILE A 880 26.82 -33.89 -11.21
N ARG A 881 27.10 -34.60 -10.10
CA ARG A 881 26.24 -35.70 -9.59
C ARG A 881 26.49 -36.08 -8.11
N LYS A 882 25.37 -36.37 -7.45
CA LYS A 882 25.12 -36.97 -6.11
C LYS A 882 26.24 -37.77 -5.43
N GLU A 883 26.23 -37.74 -4.09
CA GLU A 883 26.64 -38.86 -3.22
C GLU A 883 25.63 -39.13 -2.08
N GLU A 884 25.63 -40.37 -1.59
CA GLU A 884 24.99 -40.83 -0.35
C GLU A 884 26.10 -41.31 0.59
N VAL A 885 26.02 -41.08 1.92
CA VAL A 885 27.03 -41.60 2.86
C VAL A 885 26.40 -42.23 4.12
N LYS A 886 26.96 -43.39 4.49
CA LYS A 886 26.82 -44.21 5.71
C LYS A 886 28.02 -45.19 5.69
N PRO A 887 28.37 -45.94 6.76
CA PRO A 887 27.72 -46.06 8.08
C PRO A 887 28.67 -46.17 9.33
N THR A 888 28.11 -46.06 10.56
CA THR A 888 28.42 -46.88 11.78
C THR A 888 29.85 -46.86 12.41
N GLU A 889 30.12 -47.23 13.68
CA GLU A 889 29.30 -47.73 14.82
C GLU A 889 29.97 -47.50 16.20
N VAL A 890 29.39 -48.10 17.26
CA VAL A 890 29.87 -48.25 18.65
C VAL A 890 29.61 -47.03 19.55
N GLN A 891 28.93 -47.08 20.70
CA GLN A 891 27.95 -48.01 21.36
C GLN A 891 27.29 -47.17 22.50
N LYS A 892 26.38 -47.59 23.40
CA LYS A 892 25.72 -48.84 23.89
C LYS A 892 24.37 -48.38 24.52
N GLU A 893 23.37 -49.15 24.98
CA GLU A 893 23.08 -50.58 25.18
C GLU A 893 21.53 -50.73 24.99
N VAL A 894 20.90 -51.80 25.49
CA VAL A 894 19.43 -52.00 25.61
C VAL A 894 19.14 -52.67 26.96
N PRO A 895 18.11 -52.21 27.71
CA PRO A 895 16.73 -52.67 27.52
C PRO A 895 15.71 -51.50 27.47
N SER A 896 14.43 -51.63 27.08
CA SER A 896 13.61 -52.67 26.42
C SER A 896 12.22 -52.03 26.08
N GLN A 897 11.16 -52.62 25.51
CA GLN A 897 10.78 -54.02 25.23
C GLN A 897 10.35 -54.23 23.76
N LYS A 898 9.28 -54.99 23.50
CA LYS A 898 8.94 -55.66 22.24
C LYS A 898 7.60 -55.20 21.63
N LYS A 899 7.53 -55.24 20.29
CA LYS A 899 6.35 -55.67 19.52
C LYS A 899 6.70 -56.95 18.78
N GLU A 900 5.70 -57.75 18.42
CA GLU A 900 5.81 -58.78 17.36
C GLU A 900 4.67 -58.60 16.34
N VAL A 901 4.81 -59.24 15.18
CA VAL A 901 4.03 -58.99 13.95
C VAL A 901 3.55 -60.30 13.34
N LYS A 902 2.37 -60.33 12.68
CA LYS A 902 2.00 -61.40 11.74
C LYS A 902 1.01 -60.96 10.66
N VAL A 903 0.91 -61.80 9.62
CA VAL A 903 0.60 -61.45 8.22
C VAL A 903 -0.90 -61.51 7.85
N ASN A 904 -1.26 -60.67 6.88
CA ASN A 904 -2.46 -60.57 6.03
C ASN A 904 -3.48 -61.73 6.02
N LYS A 905 -4.76 -61.34 5.96
CA LYS A 905 -5.79 -61.93 5.08
C LYS A 905 -6.67 -60.81 4.50
N ILE A 906 -7.42 -61.11 3.44
CA ILE A 906 -8.32 -60.20 2.73
C ILE A 906 -9.75 -60.47 3.19
N ASP A 907 -10.54 -59.42 3.43
CA ASP A 907 -12.00 -59.41 3.28
C ASP A 907 -12.53 -57.97 3.08
N ALA A 908 -13.80 -57.84 2.68
CA ALA A 908 -14.42 -56.62 2.14
C ALA A 908 -15.14 -55.75 3.23
N PRO A 909 -15.65 -54.54 2.92
CA PRO A 909 -15.74 -53.45 3.90
C PRO A 909 -17.03 -53.39 4.74
N THR A 910 -16.89 -52.87 5.95
CA THR A 910 -17.98 -52.32 6.78
C THR A 910 -17.62 -50.93 7.28
N SER A 911 -18.63 -50.11 7.60
CA SER A 911 -18.44 -48.77 8.17
C SER A 911 -17.84 -48.83 9.58
N ASP A 912 -17.10 -47.78 9.97
CA ASP A 912 -17.56 -46.86 11.02
C ASP A 912 -16.58 -45.70 11.21
N THR A 913 -17.12 -44.50 11.46
CA THR A 913 -16.34 -43.28 11.69
C THR A 913 -15.92 -43.16 13.16
N LYS A 914 -14.66 -42.82 13.42
CA LYS A 914 -14.20 -42.38 14.75
C LYS A 914 -14.00 -40.86 14.76
N PRO A 915 -14.44 -40.15 15.82
CA PRO A 915 -14.31 -38.70 15.89
C PRO A 915 -12.85 -38.26 16.11
N PRO A 916 -12.46 -37.06 15.63
CA PRO A 916 -11.18 -36.46 15.96
C PRO A 916 -11.11 -36.08 17.45
N LYS A 917 -9.89 -35.96 17.98
CA LYS A 917 -9.64 -35.58 19.38
C LYS A 917 -10.09 -34.13 19.64
N LYS A 918 -10.61 -33.88 20.84
CA LYS A 918 -10.58 -32.55 21.44
C LYS A 918 -9.14 -32.07 21.62
N VAL A 919 -8.93 -30.78 21.39
CA VAL A 919 -7.86 -29.99 21.99
C VAL A 919 -8.60 -28.91 22.76
N ASP A 920 -8.55 -28.96 24.10
CA ASP A 920 -9.20 -27.96 24.93
C ASP A 920 -8.28 -26.72 25.02
N PHE A 921 -8.84 -25.54 24.72
CA PHE A 921 -8.15 -24.26 24.84
C PHE A 921 -8.50 -23.62 26.19
N GLU A 922 -7.50 -23.39 27.03
CA GLU A 922 -7.67 -22.62 28.26
C GLU A 922 -7.91 -21.15 27.91
N ILE A 923 -9.15 -20.68 28.14
CA ILE A 923 -9.47 -19.26 28.20
C ILE A 923 -9.31 -18.81 29.66
N THR A 924 -8.79 -17.60 29.85
CA THR A 924 -8.49 -16.98 31.16
C THR A 924 -9.62 -17.12 32.18
N ASN A 925 -9.23 -17.45 33.41
CA ASN A 925 -10.12 -17.67 34.55
C ASN A 925 -11.04 -16.45 34.81
N PRO A 926 -12.36 -16.65 35.07
CA PRO A 926 -13.32 -15.54 35.14
C PRO A 926 -13.17 -14.60 36.36
N ASP A 927 -12.34 -14.96 37.35
CA ASP A 927 -12.20 -14.21 38.62
C ASP A 927 -11.37 -12.91 38.51
N ASP A 928 -10.63 -12.69 37.41
CA ASP A 928 -9.71 -11.54 37.28
C ASP A 928 -10.37 -10.21 36.86
N ILE A 929 -11.70 -10.18 36.64
CA ILE A 929 -12.42 -8.97 36.23
C ILE A 929 -12.80 -8.11 37.45
N LYS A 930 -11.91 -7.17 37.82
CA LYS A 930 -12.20 -6.17 38.86
C LYS A 930 -13.08 -5.03 38.34
N LEU A 931 -14.37 -5.16 38.58
CA LEU A 931 -15.35 -4.06 38.49
C LEU A 931 -15.14 -3.05 39.64
N ASP A 932 -15.54 -1.79 39.42
CA ASP A 932 -15.62 -0.79 40.49
C ASP A 932 -16.96 -0.88 41.26
N ASP A 933 -17.08 -0.13 42.36
CA ASP A 933 -18.30 -0.08 43.21
C ASP A 933 -19.54 0.50 42.49
N LYS A 934 -19.45 0.81 41.18
CA LYS A 934 -20.53 1.29 40.32
C LYS A 934 -20.77 0.39 39.11
N GLY A 935 -20.05 -0.72 38.98
CA GLY A 935 -20.23 -1.71 37.93
C GLY A 935 -19.78 -1.26 36.55
N GLN A 936 -18.87 -0.27 36.43
CA GLN A 936 -18.31 0.12 35.14
C GLN A 936 -16.97 -0.59 34.89
N ILE A 937 -16.85 -1.20 33.70
CA ILE A 937 -15.56 -1.61 33.15
C ILE A 937 -14.88 -0.34 32.63
N GLY A 938 -13.67 -0.05 33.12
CA GLY A 938 -12.90 1.12 32.71
C GLY A 938 -12.56 1.09 31.23
N LEU A 939 -13.18 1.97 30.44
CA LEU A 939 -12.93 2.12 29.02
C LEU A 939 -11.67 2.97 28.77
N PHE A 940 -10.58 2.32 28.35
CA PHE A 940 -9.66 2.79 27.30
C PHE A 940 -8.81 1.65 26.74
#